data_AF-A0A1T5GIY0-F1
#
_entry.id   AF-A0A1T5GIY0-F1
#
_cell.length_a   1.000
_cell.length_b   1.000
_cell.length_c   1.000
_cell.angle_alpha   90.00
_cell.angle_beta   90.00
_cell.angle_gamma   90.00
#
_symmetry.space_group_name_H-M   'P 1'
#
loop_
_entity.id
_entity.type
_entity.pdbx_description
1 polymer ?
#
loop_
_entity_poly.entity_id
_entity_poly.type
_entity_poly.pdbx_seq_one_letter_code
_entity_poly.pdbx_strand_id
1 'polypeptide(L)'
;MIKMLKKFTISLFLLCISFFGSVAYSQNYCGVNTENQGLFVYNGDANRPNPSYGATTLSSNLSGYYTVGNILVNNSTSSGYWFHTSANVGQPGYLATYNGNNKISVKDATVFRLQNVTGSYSASNALTYRITLSNTSPGFVINQFTIGSLMTVFNNDSPDLNFWVMAYLYSSTGSQLAQLTAGDYINAQLKYVSTTSNYVLRPGNTYEIRFAVANVNNKTDAFIDNPGMYAVPVPVTTSNSYVICNTTTSVSALNSLLKSPVSITTPQASTVRWFNGSTYVTGNLSPNTTYTPYYYNNATGCYYPAGDAVSVSMGGVPVVSTQPANISICDPGNASFSASFSNNPVSYQWQVSTDNGANYNNINNGGVYSNTQSANLIITGATVAMNNFRYRVIATNSCGNATSNAGVLTVSSNPVITNQPSNVNICEGLNTSFSVTATNANSYQWQVSTNGGSSYNNISNGSLYSNVTTSNLNITGVNVTMDTYRYRVQVTGTCGTSFSNGAVLNVTKKPSVQSNAVNQSVCSGQSTSFAASITNATSYQWHVSTDGGSNYVNISNNSIYSGATTNTLTLTAVPASYNGYYYKLIAGNTCGTVETSARLIVNGSTKITTQPNPSSEQLNVNQSPSSISVVATGATSYQWYKNNVNSTVGGVAIAGATSSSYTPVTSSVPTTDYYYVVVSGLCNNETSMVASKTYVDGVCVKPGNNIDSPLASSLGILTKSNISVEDWPAVVPNGYIVLDSANKGLVITQMTTSQILQLVPVKGMLVYDLDAKCVKLYRGEGANAPSVDPSRSGWVCIKKGCNN
;
A
#
# COMPACT_ATOMS: atom_id res chain seq x y z
N MET A 1 -5.37 4.72 8.43
CA MET A 1 -6.30 4.43 9.55
C MET A 1 -5.73 5.14 10.77
N ILE A 2 -6.57 5.84 11.54
CA ILE A 2 -6.24 6.93 12.51
C ILE A 2 -6.11 8.33 11.86
N LYS A 3 -7.27 8.95 11.62
CA LYS A 3 -7.57 10.39 11.77
C LYS A 3 -8.98 10.62 11.20
N MET A 4 -10.01 10.63 12.05
CA MET A 4 -11.28 11.34 11.87
C MET A 4 -12.23 10.94 13.00
N LEU A 5 -12.34 11.79 14.03
CA LEU A 5 -13.60 12.06 14.73
C LEU A 5 -13.41 13.32 15.57
N LYS A 6 -13.90 14.45 15.05
CA LYS A 6 -14.36 15.65 15.77
C LYS A 6 -14.46 16.81 14.77
N LYS A 7 -15.68 17.05 14.29
CA LYS A 7 -16.33 18.37 14.16
C LYS A 7 -17.56 18.22 13.26
N PHE A 8 -18.73 18.21 13.89
CA PHE A 8 -20.01 18.53 13.27
C PHE A 8 -20.59 19.68 14.08
N THR A 9 -20.41 20.90 13.57
CA THR A 9 -21.27 22.09 13.71
C THR A 9 -20.41 23.29 13.32
N ILE A 10 -20.62 23.76 12.09
CA ILE A 10 -20.54 25.15 11.59
C ILE A 10 -20.72 24.99 10.07
N SER A 11 -21.92 25.28 9.59
CA SER A 11 -22.18 25.78 8.23
C SER A 11 -23.65 26.15 8.12
N LEU A 12 -23.97 27.36 8.57
CA LEU A 12 -25.06 28.13 7.99
C LEU A 12 -24.72 29.61 8.13
N PHE A 13 -23.82 30.08 7.27
CA PHE A 13 -23.69 31.50 6.94
C PHE A 13 -22.96 31.61 5.60
N LEU A 14 -23.70 31.81 4.51
CA LEU A 14 -23.30 32.64 3.37
C LEU A 14 -24.50 32.81 2.42
N LEU A 15 -25.35 33.80 2.71
CA LEU A 15 -25.83 34.73 1.67
C LEU A 15 -26.35 36.02 2.33
N CYS A 16 -26.01 37.15 1.72
CA CYS A 16 -26.39 38.54 2.03
C CYS A 16 -25.69 39.26 3.19
N ILE A 17 -24.52 39.84 2.86
CA ILE A 17 -24.14 41.17 3.32
C ILE A 17 -24.42 42.14 2.18
N SER A 18 -25.23 43.18 2.42
CA SER A 18 -24.88 44.60 2.17
C SER A 18 -26.11 45.51 2.31
N PHE A 19 -26.17 46.33 3.37
CA PHE A 19 -26.21 47.81 3.33
C PHE A 19 -26.71 48.42 4.67
N PHE A 20 -25.93 49.41 5.17
CA PHE A 20 -26.13 50.29 6.35
C PHE A 20 -26.11 49.59 7.73
N GLY A 21 -25.17 49.82 8.67
CA GLY A 21 -24.61 51.08 9.19
C GLY A 21 -25.54 51.58 10.31
N SER A 22 -25.35 51.41 11.62
CA SER A 22 -24.25 51.86 12.49
C SER A 22 -24.75 51.80 13.95
N VAL A 23 -23.81 51.87 14.93
CA VAL A 23 -23.97 52.24 16.36
C VAL A 23 -24.36 51.16 17.41
N ALA A 24 -23.31 50.57 17.99
CA ALA A 24 -22.93 50.48 19.42
C ALA A 24 -23.93 50.15 20.57
N TYR A 25 -23.52 49.10 21.33
CA TYR A 25 -23.58 48.85 22.79
C TYR A 25 -24.92 48.73 23.54
N SER A 26 -25.29 47.49 23.90
CA SER A 26 -25.51 47.08 25.30
C SER A 26 -25.49 45.54 25.41
N GLN A 27 -24.86 45.02 26.47
CA GLN A 27 -24.75 43.58 26.74
C GLN A 27 -26.04 43.08 27.43
N ASN A 28 -26.64 41.99 26.93
CA ASN A 28 -27.74 41.29 27.59
C ASN A 28 -27.27 39.90 28.07
N TYR A 29 -27.41 39.64 29.37
CA TYR A 29 -27.23 38.31 29.97
C TYR A 29 -28.52 37.48 29.81
N CYS A 30 -28.40 36.21 29.41
CA CYS A 30 -29.50 35.25 29.36
C CYS A 30 -29.35 34.21 30.46
N GLY A 31 -30.39 33.99 31.27
CA GLY A 31 -30.50 32.90 32.24
C GLY A 31 -31.88 32.26 32.17
N VAL A 32 -31.95 30.93 32.35
CA VAL A 32 -33.18 30.12 32.27
C VAL A 32 -33.55 29.65 33.69
N ASN A 33 -34.80 29.83 34.09
CA ASN A 33 -35.39 29.16 35.27
C ASN A 33 -36.24 27.96 34.80
N THR A 34 -36.15 26.84 35.52
CA THR A 34 -36.62 25.51 35.15
C THR A 34 -38.06 25.19 35.52
N GLU A 35 -38.94 26.16 35.77
CA GLU A 35 -40.38 25.92 35.89
C GLU A 35 -41.19 27.08 35.30
N ASN A 36 -42.00 26.78 34.28
CA ASN A 36 -42.94 27.63 33.55
C ASN A 36 -42.35 28.57 32.46
N GLN A 37 -42.57 28.19 31.20
CA GLN A 37 -42.14 28.91 30.00
C GLN A 37 -42.84 30.27 29.84
N GLY A 38 -42.11 31.35 30.11
CA GLY A 38 -42.45 32.72 29.72
C GLY A 38 -41.18 33.53 29.53
N LEU A 39 -41.00 34.14 28.36
CA LEU A 39 -39.85 35.00 28.04
C LEU A 39 -40.15 36.42 28.54
N PHE A 40 -39.39 36.92 29.51
CA PHE A 40 -39.47 38.32 29.93
C PHE A 40 -38.23 39.08 29.45
N VAL A 41 -38.44 40.22 28.81
CA VAL A 41 -37.39 41.21 28.53
C VAL A 41 -37.60 42.36 29.53
N TYR A 42 -36.65 42.55 30.44
CA TYR A 42 -36.63 43.72 31.31
C TYR A 42 -35.74 44.79 30.68
N ASN A 43 -36.18 46.04 30.73
CA ASN A 43 -35.36 47.20 30.40
C ASN A 43 -35.67 48.27 31.45
N GLY A 44 -34.69 48.65 32.28
CA GLY A 44 -34.87 49.77 33.21
C GLY A 44 -34.06 49.67 34.49
N ASP A 45 -33.16 50.64 34.62
CA ASP A 45 -32.19 50.86 35.69
C ASP A 45 -32.76 50.96 37.11
N ALA A 46 -31.88 50.61 38.06
CA ALA A 46 -32.00 51.00 39.45
C ALA A 46 -31.80 52.52 39.60
N ASN A 47 -32.89 53.25 39.89
CA ASN A 47 -32.99 54.33 40.90
C ASN A 47 -34.11 55.36 40.57
N ARG A 48 -35.00 55.55 41.57
CA ARG A 48 -35.94 56.67 41.83
C ARG A 48 -37.39 56.65 41.26
N PRO A 49 -38.35 57.30 41.98
CA PRO A 49 -39.78 56.99 41.93
C PRO A 49 -40.64 58.07 41.26
N ASN A 50 -41.72 57.66 40.56
CA ASN A 50 -42.74 58.48 39.86
C ASN A 50 -42.17 59.35 38.71
N PRO A 51 -42.88 59.67 37.58
CA PRO A 51 -44.32 59.95 37.47
C PRO A 51 -44.99 59.62 36.10
N SER A 52 -46.28 59.99 35.99
CA SER A 52 -46.97 60.59 34.82
C SER A 52 -47.11 59.80 33.49
N TYR A 53 -48.36 59.45 33.18
CA TYR A 53 -48.84 58.96 31.89
C TYR A 53 -48.93 60.10 30.85
N GLY A 54 -48.11 60.04 29.81
CA GLY A 54 -48.26 60.79 28.57
C GLY A 54 -48.40 59.81 27.40
N ALA A 55 -49.54 59.84 26.72
CA ALA A 55 -49.84 59.01 25.57
C ALA A 55 -49.15 59.55 24.30
N THR A 56 -48.55 58.65 23.51
CA THR A 56 -48.11 58.97 22.14
C THR A 56 -48.57 57.87 21.19
N THR A 57 -49.40 58.29 20.24
CA THR A 57 -49.99 57.53 19.14
C THR A 57 -48.96 57.12 18.09
N LEU A 58 -49.03 55.88 17.60
CA LEU A 58 -48.40 55.46 16.34
C LEU A 58 -49.43 54.76 15.45
N SER A 59 -49.44 55.22 14.20
CA SER A 59 -50.41 55.02 13.13
C SER A 59 -50.47 53.60 12.59
N SER A 60 -51.70 53.10 12.43
CA SER A 60 -52.05 51.84 11.76
C SER A 60 -52.19 52.01 10.25
N ASN A 61 -51.49 51.18 9.47
CA ASN A 61 -51.85 50.87 8.10
C ASN A 61 -51.62 49.37 7.89
N LEU A 62 -52.72 48.60 7.81
CA LEU A 62 -52.84 47.33 7.09
C LEU A 62 -54.32 46.91 7.11
N SER A 63 -54.95 47.02 5.96
CA SER A 63 -56.35 46.65 5.70
C SER A 63 -56.44 45.15 5.42
N GLY A 64 -57.24 44.44 6.22
CA GLY A 64 -57.64 43.05 5.97
C GLY A 64 -59.05 42.83 6.51
N TYR A 65 -60.00 42.59 5.62
CA TYR A 65 -61.42 42.40 5.94
C TYR A 65 -61.65 41.12 6.74
N TYR A 66 -62.24 41.24 7.94
CA TYR A 66 -63.06 40.18 8.54
C TYR A 66 -64.31 40.78 9.19
N THR A 67 -65.45 40.32 8.72
CA THR A 67 -66.81 40.69 9.15
C THR A 67 -67.07 40.12 10.54
N VAL A 68 -67.39 40.96 11.55
CA VAL A 68 -67.90 40.49 12.84
C VAL A 68 -68.97 41.43 13.37
N GLY A 69 -70.15 40.85 13.59
CA GLY A 69 -71.40 41.52 13.93
C GLY A 69 -71.45 42.15 15.32
N ASN A 70 -72.30 43.17 15.43
CA ASN A 70 -72.43 44.04 16.59
C ASN A 70 -73.64 43.63 17.45
N ILE A 71 -73.51 43.67 18.78
CA ILE A 71 -74.66 43.74 19.69
C ILE A 71 -74.82 45.21 20.13
N LEU A 72 -76.04 45.74 20.03
CA LEU A 72 -76.43 47.06 20.52
C LEU A 72 -77.43 46.86 21.65
N VAL A 73 -77.14 47.43 22.82
CA VAL A 73 -78.08 47.56 23.94
C VAL A 73 -78.38 49.05 24.09
N ASN A 74 -79.64 49.44 24.00
CA ASN A 74 -80.06 50.83 24.16
C ASN A 74 -81.20 50.91 25.19
N ASN A 75 -81.12 51.89 26.10
CA ASN A 75 -82.14 52.19 27.11
C ASN A 75 -83.01 53.34 26.61
N SER A 76 -84.33 53.21 26.66
CA SER A 76 -85.26 54.16 26.02
C SER A 76 -85.68 55.35 26.89
N THR A 77 -84.89 55.76 27.88
CA THR A 77 -85.16 56.99 28.63
C THR A 77 -83.90 57.85 28.78
N SER A 78 -83.98 59.08 28.31
CA SER A 78 -82.93 60.09 28.20
C SER A 78 -82.34 60.51 29.55
N SER A 79 -81.08 60.13 29.84
CA SER A 79 -80.10 60.83 30.70
C SER A 79 -78.76 60.05 30.65
N GLY A 80 -77.65 60.73 30.36
CA GLY A 80 -76.33 60.10 30.18
C GLY A 80 -75.61 59.80 31.51
N TYR A 81 -75.07 58.58 31.66
CA TYR A 81 -74.27 58.17 32.82
C TYR A 81 -73.07 57.30 32.43
N TRP A 82 -71.99 57.43 33.21
CA TRP A 82 -70.67 56.83 33.00
C TRP A 82 -70.50 55.51 33.76
N PHE A 83 -69.76 54.55 33.18
CA PHE A 83 -69.44 53.27 33.82
C PHE A 83 -68.12 53.34 34.61
N HIS A 84 -68.10 52.77 35.82
CA HIS A 84 -66.90 52.48 36.61
C HIS A 84 -66.86 50.98 36.90
N THR A 85 -65.72 50.32 36.73
CA THR A 85 -65.51 48.93 37.14
C THR A 85 -64.57 48.88 38.35
N SER A 86 -65.03 48.33 39.48
CA SER A 86 -64.16 47.90 40.58
C SER A 86 -64.01 46.37 40.51
N ALA A 87 -62.78 45.87 40.62
CA ALA A 87 -62.48 44.44 40.69
C ALA A 87 -61.93 44.10 42.09
N ASN A 88 -62.63 43.24 42.83
CA ASN A 88 -62.08 42.55 44.00
C ASN A 88 -61.26 41.34 43.53
N VAL A 89 -60.10 41.14 44.16
CA VAL A 89 -59.10 40.11 43.85
C VAL A 89 -59.69 38.70 44.08
N GLY A 90 -59.70 37.84 43.04
CA GLY A 90 -59.98 36.40 43.19
C GLY A 90 -60.73 35.66 42.07
N GLN A 91 -61.20 36.32 41.01
CA GLN A 91 -61.79 35.69 39.81
C GLN A 91 -61.47 36.53 38.55
N PRO A 92 -61.41 35.94 37.33
CA PRO A 92 -60.85 36.62 36.16
C PRO A 92 -61.59 37.92 35.83
N GLY A 93 -60.87 39.04 35.93
CA GLY A 93 -61.34 40.35 35.48
C GLY A 93 -61.19 40.46 33.96
N TYR A 94 -62.20 41.06 33.31
CA TYR A 94 -62.23 41.22 31.85
C TYR A 94 -62.20 42.70 31.47
N LEU A 95 -61.36 43.02 30.47
CA LEU A 95 -61.15 44.34 29.90
C LEU A 95 -62.29 44.71 28.93
N ALA A 96 -62.88 45.89 29.07
CA ALA A 96 -63.73 46.49 28.04
C ALA A 96 -63.02 47.76 27.51
N THR A 97 -62.70 47.80 26.21
CA THR A 97 -62.20 49.02 25.55
C THR A 97 -63.34 49.72 24.80
N TYR A 98 -63.44 51.03 24.99
CA TYR A 98 -64.48 51.90 24.44
C TYR A 98 -64.04 52.50 23.09
N ASN A 99 -64.81 52.23 22.03
CA ASN A 99 -64.52 52.75 20.68
C ASN A 99 -65.70 53.62 20.19
N GLY A 100 -65.93 54.79 20.77
CA GLY A 100 -66.66 55.94 20.17
C GLY A 100 -68.07 55.78 19.56
N ASN A 101 -68.65 54.58 19.51
CA ASN A 101 -69.92 54.23 18.86
C ASN A 101 -70.58 53.07 19.63
N ASN A 102 -71.19 53.34 20.78
CA ASN A 102 -72.12 52.49 21.56
C ASN A 102 -72.11 50.95 21.28
N LYS A 103 -70.96 50.28 21.42
CA LYS A 103 -70.81 48.84 21.19
C LYS A 103 -69.85 48.22 22.21
N ILE A 104 -70.22 47.07 22.77
CA ILE A 104 -69.36 46.22 23.60
C ILE A 104 -69.26 44.85 22.92
N SER A 105 -68.05 44.31 22.78
CA SER A 105 -67.77 42.98 22.21
C SER A 105 -67.16 42.06 23.27
N VAL A 106 -67.62 40.80 23.38
CA VAL A 106 -67.03 39.78 24.27
C VAL A 106 -66.76 38.50 23.47
N LYS A 107 -65.56 37.95 23.64
CA LYS A 107 -65.08 36.72 22.98
C LYS A 107 -64.86 35.64 24.04
N ASP A 108 -65.36 34.44 23.75
CA ASP A 108 -65.09 33.16 24.44
C ASP A 108 -65.35 33.12 25.97
N ALA A 109 -66.57 32.68 26.27
CA ALA A 109 -67.12 32.19 27.54
C ALA A 109 -67.39 33.16 28.72
N THR A 110 -68.56 32.89 29.32
CA THR A 110 -69.03 33.19 30.69
C THR A 110 -69.51 34.62 31.03
N VAL A 111 -70.86 34.75 31.04
CA VAL A 111 -71.68 35.76 31.73
C VAL A 111 -71.63 37.20 31.18
N PHE A 112 -72.74 37.65 30.59
CA PHE A 112 -72.95 39.07 30.27
C PHE A 112 -73.71 39.76 31.41
N ARG A 113 -73.02 40.48 32.29
CA ARG A 113 -73.67 41.28 33.34
C ARG A 113 -74.11 42.64 32.76
N LEU A 114 -75.41 42.92 32.78
CA LEU A 114 -75.94 44.27 32.54
C LEU A 114 -75.76 45.06 33.84
N GLN A 115 -74.67 45.84 33.98
CA GLN A 115 -74.39 46.56 35.22
C GLN A 115 -74.91 48.01 35.26
N ASN A 116 -75.56 48.39 36.37
CA ASN A 116 -75.99 49.73 36.79
C ASN A 116 -77.02 50.43 35.88
N VAL A 117 -78.29 50.03 35.97
CA VAL A 117 -79.43 50.74 35.38
C VAL A 117 -80.46 51.04 36.47
N THR A 118 -80.66 52.31 36.82
CA THR A 118 -81.63 52.76 37.83
C THR A 118 -82.88 53.36 37.15
N GLY A 119 -84.08 52.98 37.62
CA GLY A 119 -85.36 53.56 37.16
C GLY A 119 -86.52 53.29 38.13
N SER A 120 -87.52 54.19 38.19
CA SER A 120 -88.66 54.18 39.15
C SER A 120 -90.00 53.86 38.48
N TYR A 121 -90.83 52.93 38.99
CA TYR A 121 -92.14 52.61 38.38
C TYR A 121 -93.22 52.05 39.32
N SER A 122 -94.48 52.25 38.90
CA SER A 122 -95.72 51.72 39.47
C SER A 122 -96.26 50.49 38.71
N ALA A 123 -97.19 49.77 39.34
CA ALA A 123 -97.68 48.41 39.04
C ALA A 123 -98.21 48.10 37.61
N SER A 124 -98.10 49.02 36.64
CA SER A 124 -98.58 48.86 35.26
C SER A 124 -97.49 48.87 34.18
N ASN A 125 -96.21 49.12 34.52
CA ASN A 125 -95.11 49.20 33.54
C ASN A 125 -94.00 48.17 33.82
N ALA A 126 -93.69 47.33 32.83
CA ALA A 126 -92.64 46.30 32.91
C ALA A 126 -91.29 46.81 32.42
N LEU A 127 -90.21 46.45 33.11
CA LEU A 127 -88.86 46.86 32.72
C LEU A 127 -88.39 46.02 31.53
N THR A 128 -88.18 46.68 30.38
CA THR A 128 -87.99 46.00 29.09
C THR A 128 -86.56 46.16 28.59
N TYR A 129 -85.86 45.05 28.38
CA TYR A 129 -84.54 45.00 27.75
C TYR A 129 -84.65 44.48 26.33
N ARG A 130 -84.07 45.19 25.37
CA ARG A 130 -83.95 44.71 24.00
C ARG A 130 -82.60 44.04 23.79
N ILE A 131 -82.64 42.82 23.26
CA ILE A 131 -81.46 42.04 22.88
C ILE A 131 -81.54 41.79 21.39
N THR A 132 -80.60 42.33 20.64
CA THR A 132 -80.48 42.03 19.20
C THR A 132 -79.25 41.17 18.97
N LEU A 133 -79.45 39.97 18.44
CA LEU A 133 -78.36 39.08 18.04
C LEU A 133 -78.00 39.33 16.58
N SER A 134 -76.71 39.49 16.30
CA SER A 134 -76.23 39.60 14.93
C SER A 134 -76.41 38.27 14.18
N ASN A 135 -76.48 38.30 12.84
CA ASN A 135 -76.53 37.09 12.01
C ASN A 135 -75.30 36.17 12.20
N THR A 136 -74.20 36.71 12.73
CA THR A 136 -72.92 36.01 12.91
C THR A 136 -72.67 35.55 14.35
N SER A 137 -73.59 35.82 15.29
CA SER A 137 -73.43 35.42 16.70
C SER A 137 -73.74 33.92 16.88
N PRO A 138 -73.04 33.19 17.77
CA PRO A 138 -73.52 31.87 18.20
C PRO A 138 -74.86 32.06 18.92
N GLY A 139 -75.84 31.18 18.71
CA GLY A 139 -77.09 31.23 19.47
C GLY A 139 -76.82 31.09 20.97
N PHE A 140 -77.68 31.64 21.81
CA PHE A 140 -77.51 31.60 23.28
C PHE A 140 -78.71 30.95 23.94
N VAL A 141 -78.49 30.22 25.03
CA VAL A 141 -79.55 29.76 25.93
C VAL A 141 -79.52 30.61 27.19
N ILE A 142 -80.62 31.29 27.48
CA ILE A 142 -80.80 31.95 28.78
C ILE A 142 -81.08 30.84 29.81
N ASN A 143 -80.24 30.76 30.85
CA ASN A 143 -80.37 29.70 31.85
C ASN A 143 -80.47 30.22 33.30
N GLN A 144 -80.11 31.49 33.56
CA GLN A 144 -80.20 32.09 34.88
C GLN A 144 -80.22 33.62 34.81
N PHE A 145 -80.80 34.27 35.82
CA PHE A 145 -80.69 35.71 36.05
C PHE A 145 -80.26 35.99 37.50
N THR A 146 -79.63 37.14 37.73
CA THR A 146 -79.39 37.68 39.08
C THR A 146 -80.13 38.99 39.27
N ILE A 147 -80.65 39.20 40.47
CA ILE A 147 -81.22 40.48 40.88
C ILE A 147 -80.35 41.01 42.02
N GLY A 148 -79.76 42.19 41.83
CA GLY A 148 -78.67 42.74 42.64
C GLY A 148 -79.10 43.17 44.04
N SER A 149 -80.19 43.92 44.15
CA SER A 149 -80.77 44.37 45.42
C SER A 149 -82.14 45.02 45.19
N LEU A 150 -83.03 44.91 46.17
CA LEU A 150 -84.29 45.66 46.24
C LEU A 150 -84.14 46.77 47.29
N MET A 151 -84.18 48.03 46.87
CA MET A 151 -84.36 49.16 47.79
C MET A 151 -85.83 49.60 47.78
N THR A 152 -86.47 49.64 48.95
CA THR A 152 -87.79 50.26 49.12
C THR A 152 -87.60 51.75 49.35
N VAL A 153 -88.24 52.60 48.56
CA VAL A 153 -88.37 54.01 48.90
C VAL A 153 -89.71 54.18 49.64
N PHE A 154 -89.61 54.60 50.91
CA PHE A 154 -90.64 55.02 51.88
C PHE A 154 -91.04 54.04 53.01
N ASN A 155 -90.62 54.48 54.21
CA ASN A 155 -91.00 54.19 55.60
C ASN A 155 -90.67 52.84 56.24
N ASN A 156 -89.81 52.97 57.26
CA ASN A 156 -89.31 51.97 58.21
C ASN A 156 -90.42 51.15 58.89
N ASP A 157 -90.00 49.94 59.31
CA ASP A 157 -90.62 49.04 60.29
C ASP A 157 -91.51 47.88 59.78
N SER A 158 -91.04 47.12 58.79
CA SER A 158 -91.45 45.71 58.69
C SER A 158 -90.34 44.80 58.09
N PRO A 159 -89.93 43.70 58.74
CA PRO A 159 -88.84 42.84 58.25
C PRO A 159 -89.23 41.88 57.11
N ASP A 160 -90.52 41.72 56.79
CA ASP A 160 -91.02 40.70 55.86
C ASP A 160 -91.71 41.30 54.62
N LEU A 161 -90.92 41.94 53.75
CA LEU A 161 -91.39 42.36 52.43
C LEU A 161 -90.97 41.34 51.37
N ASN A 162 -91.90 40.42 51.06
CA ASN A 162 -91.75 39.43 50.00
C ASN A 162 -92.32 39.98 48.67
N PHE A 163 -91.49 40.05 47.63
CA PHE A 163 -91.90 40.45 46.27
C PHE A 163 -91.92 39.25 45.33
N TRP A 164 -92.86 39.22 44.39
CA TRP A 164 -92.82 38.29 43.26
C TRP A 164 -92.20 38.96 42.05
N VAL A 165 -91.19 38.31 41.46
CA VAL A 165 -90.59 38.76 40.20
C VAL A 165 -90.85 37.74 39.11
N MET A 166 -91.45 38.19 38.02
CA MET A 166 -91.65 37.41 36.80
C MET A 166 -90.85 38.02 35.66
N ALA A 167 -90.30 37.17 34.81
CA ALA A 167 -89.57 37.57 33.62
C ALA A 167 -90.15 36.84 32.40
N TYR A 168 -90.41 37.60 31.36
CA TYR A 168 -91.02 37.12 30.13
C TYR A 168 -90.15 37.53 28.94
N LEU A 169 -89.94 36.60 28.02
CA LEU A 169 -89.30 36.85 26.75
C LEU A 169 -90.37 37.10 25.70
N TYR A 170 -90.16 38.13 24.88
CA TYR A 170 -91.01 38.55 23.78
C TYR A 170 -90.22 38.66 22.48
N SER A 171 -90.91 38.54 21.35
CA SER A 171 -90.37 38.94 20.06
C SER A 171 -90.30 40.46 19.94
N SER A 172 -89.51 40.97 18.98
CA SER A 172 -89.53 42.39 18.59
C SER A 172 -90.89 42.90 18.11
N THR A 173 -91.81 41.99 17.76
CA THR A 173 -93.20 42.28 17.37
C THR A 173 -94.19 42.23 18.55
N GLY A 174 -93.71 42.01 19.79
CA GLY A 174 -94.50 42.08 21.00
C GLY A 174 -95.27 40.80 21.37
N SER A 175 -95.03 39.67 20.71
CA SER A 175 -95.61 38.36 21.08
C SER A 175 -94.78 37.69 22.18
N GLN A 176 -95.41 37.16 23.22
CA GLN A 176 -94.72 36.44 24.28
C GLN A 176 -94.19 35.10 23.76
N LEU A 177 -92.88 34.89 23.86
CA LEU A 177 -92.18 33.70 23.38
C LEU A 177 -91.95 32.66 24.49
N ALA A 178 -91.61 33.12 25.70
CA ALA A 178 -91.38 32.24 26.84
C ALA A 178 -91.60 32.99 28.16
N GLN A 179 -92.09 32.27 29.17
CA GLN A 179 -92.00 32.73 30.55
C GLN A 179 -90.71 32.18 31.15
N LEU A 180 -89.77 33.06 31.45
CA LEU A 180 -88.43 32.69 31.93
C LEU A 180 -88.42 32.38 33.43
N THR A 181 -89.26 33.05 34.23
CA THR A 181 -89.52 32.70 35.64
C THR A 181 -90.98 32.89 35.98
N ALA A 182 -91.50 32.02 36.86
CA ALA A 182 -92.90 31.92 37.22
C ALA A 182 -93.31 32.73 38.47
N GLY A 183 -92.41 33.56 39.03
CA GLY A 183 -92.73 34.40 40.20
C GLY A 183 -91.95 34.00 41.45
N ASP A 184 -90.62 34.12 41.41
CA ASP A 184 -89.79 33.76 42.56
C ASP A 184 -89.88 34.81 43.68
N TYR A 185 -89.93 34.35 44.93
CA TYR A 185 -89.92 35.21 46.12
C TYR A 185 -88.52 35.77 46.38
N ILE A 186 -88.38 37.09 46.47
CA ILE A 186 -87.08 37.75 46.71
C ILE A 186 -87.20 38.67 47.93
N ASN A 187 -86.27 38.53 48.88
CA ASN A 187 -86.06 39.42 50.03
C ASN A 187 -84.84 40.35 49.76
N ALA A 188 -84.54 41.31 50.63
CA ALA A 188 -83.62 42.44 50.41
C ALA A 188 -82.12 42.11 50.17
N GLN A 189 -81.76 40.94 49.63
CA GLN A 189 -80.40 40.51 49.30
C GLN A 189 -80.26 40.01 47.86
N LEU A 190 -79.02 39.94 47.37
CA LEU A 190 -78.67 39.50 46.02
C LEU A 190 -79.08 38.03 45.81
N LYS A 191 -80.04 37.76 44.92
CA LYS A 191 -80.61 36.42 44.71
C LYS A 191 -80.44 35.97 43.25
N TYR A 192 -79.99 34.73 43.10
CA TYR A 192 -79.90 34.04 41.81
C TYR A 192 -81.24 33.34 41.53
N VAL A 193 -81.81 33.59 40.36
CA VAL A 193 -83.06 32.99 39.91
C VAL A 193 -82.79 32.14 38.67
N SER A 194 -82.96 30.83 38.80
CA SER A 194 -82.87 29.90 37.67
C SER A 194 -84.13 30.01 36.83
N THR A 195 -83.98 29.90 35.51
CA THR A 195 -85.14 29.97 34.62
C THR A 195 -85.97 28.69 34.67
N THR A 196 -87.29 28.82 34.70
CA THR A 196 -88.23 27.68 34.63
C THR A 196 -88.37 27.15 33.20
N SER A 197 -88.07 27.99 32.20
CA SER A 197 -88.07 27.64 30.78
C SER A 197 -86.82 28.16 30.12
N ASN A 198 -86.06 27.28 29.46
CA ASN A 198 -84.90 27.69 28.66
C ASN A 198 -85.37 28.02 27.24
N TYR A 199 -85.06 29.24 26.76
CA TYR A 199 -85.35 29.64 25.39
C TYR A 199 -84.06 29.96 24.64
N VAL A 200 -83.93 29.42 23.43
CA VAL A 200 -82.77 29.63 22.57
C VAL A 200 -82.95 30.94 21.78
N LEU A 201 -82.12 31.93 22.09
CA LEU A 201 -82.02 33.15 21.31
C LEU A 201 -81.25 32.85 20.02
N ARG A 202 -81.90 33.06 18.88
CA ARG A 202 -81.36 32.72 17.55
C ARG A 202 -80.63 33.93 16.94
N PRO A 203 -79.57 33.69 16.13
CA PRO A 203 -78.87 34.76 15.42
C PRO A 203 -79.83 35.55 14.51
N GLY A 204 -79.56 36.84 14.31
CA GLY A 204 -80.31 37.71 13.40
C GLY A 204 -81.67 38.22 13.89
N ASN A 205 -82.04 37.91 15.14
CA ASN A 205 -83.34 38.28 15.71
C ASN A 205 -83.19 39.28 16.85
N THR A 206 -84.21 40.12 17.01
CA THR A 206 -84.37 41.01 18.15
C THR A 206 -85.44 40.48 19.09
N TYR A 207 -85.11 40.44 20.37
CA TYR A 207 -85.95 39.95 21.45
C TYR A 207 -86.14 41.05 22.49
N GLU A 208 -87.24 40.98 23.24
CA GLU A 208 -87.46 41.84 24.40
C GLU A 208 -87.64 40.98 25.66
N ILE A 209 -86.90 41.28 26.72
CA ILE A 209 -87.11 40.66 28.04
C ILE A 209 -87.82 41.67 28.92
N ARG A 210 -88.97 41.31 29.44
CA ARG A 210 -89.81 42.16 30.28
C ARG A 210 -89.87 41.60 31.69
N PHE A 211 -89.51 42.41 32.67
CA PHE A 211 -89.62 42.09 34.09
C PHE A 211 -90.87 42.73 34.68
N ALA A 212 -91.67 41.92 35.38
CA ALA A 212 -92.82 42.36 36.14
C ALA A 212 -92.58 42.06 37.63
N VAL A 213 -92.82 43.04 38.48
CA VAL A 213 -92.69 42.92 39.94
C VAL A 213 -94.03 43.28 40.56
N ALA A 214 -94.50 42.52 41.54
CA ALA A 214 -95.45 43.09 42.48
C ALA A 214 -95.30 42.58 43.92
N ASN A 215 -95.92 43.36 44.80
CA ASN A 215 -96.02 43.09 46.23
C ASN A 215 -97.30 42.29 46.50
N VAL A 216 -97.26 41.38 47.48
CA VAL A 216 -98.41 40.60 47.94
C VAL A 216 -99.62 41.47 48.36
N ASN A 217 -99.39 42.74 48.70
CA ASN A 217 -100.42 43.70 49.14
C ASN A 217 -100.77 44.81 48.13
N ASN A 218 -100.27 44.74 46.89
CA ASN A 218 -100.65 45.61 45.78
C ASN A 218 -100.52 47.13 45.99
N LYS A 219 -99.62 47.61 46.87
CA LYS A 219 -99.59 49.03 47.29
C LYS A 219 -98.26 49.77 47.36
N THR A 220 -97.14 49.26 46.82
CA THR A 220 -95.89 50.06 46.77
C THR A 220 -95.02 49.74 45.56
N ASP A 221 -94.35 50.78 45.06
CA ASP A 221 -93.36 50.74 43.98
C ASP A 221 -92.08 50.02 44.45
N ALA A 222 -91.57 49.07 43.67
CA ALA A 222 -90.39 48.27 43.99
C ALA A 222 -89.28 48.52 42.97
N PHE A 223 -88.04 48.72 43.45
CA PHE A 223 -86.87 48.97 42.60
C PHE A 223 -86.11 47.66 42.38
N ILE A 224 -85.97 47.24 41.12
CA ILE A 224 -84.95 46.24 40.75
C ILE A 224 -83.70 46.99 40.36
N ASP A 225 -82.68 46.95 41.21
CA ASP A 225 -81.36 47.45 40.85
C ASP A 225 -80.53 46.32 40.22
N ASN A 226 -79.86 46.66 39.12
CA ASN A 226 -78.75 45.91 38.56
C ASN A 226 -79.03 44.43 38.16
N PRO A 227 -80.08 44.10 37.37
CA PRO A 227 -80.35 42.72 37.01
C PRO A 227 -79.32 42.20 35.98
N GLY A 228 -78.63 41.13 36.34
CA GLY A 228 -77.67 40.44 35.47
C GLY A 228 -78.32 39.25 34.76
N MET A 229 -77.98 39.02 33.50
CA MET A 229 -78.46 37.85 32.76
C MET A 229 -77.32 36.88 32.49
N TYR A 230 -77.54 35.61 32.79
CA TYR A 230 -76.58 34.54 32.56
C TYR A 230 -77.11 33.73 31.38
N ALA A 231 -76.29 33.69 30.34
CA ALA A 231 -76.57 32.93 29.14
C ALA A 231 -75.36 32.08 28.80
N VAL A 232 -75.62 30.84 28.38
CA VAL A 232 -74.59 29.91 27.93
C VAL A 232 -74.63 29.88 26.40
N PRO A 233 -73.48 30.07 25.72
CA PRO A 233 -73.41 29.89 24.28
C PRO A 233 -73.83 28.47 23.90
N VAL A 234 -74.60 28.32 22.83
CA VAL A 234 -74.74 27.00 22.20
C VAL A 234 -73.34 26.64 21.65
N PRO A 235 -72.76 25.48 22.04
CA PRO A 235 -71.41 25.13 21.60
C PRO A 235 -71.34 25.13 20.07
N VAL A 236 -70.36 25.84 19.52
CA VAL A 236 -69.93 25.67 18.13
C VAL A 236 -68.59 24.96 18.21
N THR A 237 -68.49 23.71 17.77
CA THR A 237 -67.19 23.04 17.66
C THR A 237 -67.09 22.19 16.40
N THR A 238 -66.08 22.55 15.60
CA THR A 238 -65.43 21.80 14.51
C THR A 238 -66.27 21.48 13.27
N SER A 239 -65.92 22.16 12.16
CA SER A 239 -66.27 21.71 10.81
C SER A 239 -65.66 20.34 10.58
N ASN A 240 -66.49 19.35 10.24
CA ASN A 240 -66.01 18.04 9.85
C ASN A 240 -65.81 18.01 8.32
N SER A 241 -64.62 17.64 7.85
CA SER A 241 -64.32 17.51 6.42
C SER A 241 -64.40 16.05 6.00
N TYR A 242 -65.14 15.77 4.92
CA TYR A 242 -65.31 14.43 4.37
C TYR A 242 -64.87 14.40 2.90
N VAL A 243 -64.06 13.39 2.56
CA VAL A 243 -63.59 13.15 1.21
C VAL A 243 -64.45 12.07 0.57
N ILE A 244 -65.07 12.39 -0.56
CA ILE A 244 -65.84 11.43 -1.36
C ILE A 244 -65.06 11.01 -2.58
N CYS A 245 -65.03 9.71 -2.83
CA CYS A 245 -64.16 9.07 -3.83
C CYS A 245 -64.89 8.79 -5.16
N ASN A 246 -66.20 9.00 -5.18
CA ASN A 246 -67.04 8.98 -6.35
C ASN A 246 -68.07 10.12 -6.28
N THR A 247 -68.68 10.46 -7.41
CA THR A 247 -69.67 11.54 -7.54
C THR A 247 -71.05 11.18 -6.99
N THR A 248 -71.24 9.99 -6.41
CA THR A 248 -72.56 9.43 -6.06
C THR A 248 -72.69 9.10 -4.57
N THR A 249 -71.99 9.83 -3.69
CA THR A 249 -72.13 9.58 -2.25
C THR A 249 -73.53 9.98 -1.78
N SER A 250 -74.28 8.98 -1.32
CA SER A 250 -75.67 9.15 -0.89
C SER A 250 -75.75 9.83 0.48
N VAL A 251 -76.74 10.72 0.65
CA VAL A 251 -77.03 11.40 1.93
C VAL A 251 -77.19 10.42 3.11
N SER A 252 -77.66 9.21 2.89
CA SER A 252 -77.77 8.16 3.92
C SER A 252 -76.43 7.80 4.58
N ALA A 253 -75.32 7.81 3.82
CA ALA A 253 -73.99 7.50 4.35
C ALA A 253 -73.50 8.61 5.30
N LEU A 254 -73.74 9.87 4.94
CA LEU A 254 -73.40 11.03 5.76
C LEU A 254 -74.32 11.17 6.99
N ASN A 255 -75.59 10.79 6.87
CA ASN A 255 -76.55 10.84 7.98
C ASN A 255 -76.14 9.96 9.17
N SER A 256 -75.36 8.89 8.94
CA SER A 256 -74.87 8.00 10.02
C SER A 256 -73.95 8.70 11.02
N LEU A 257 -73.47 9.90 10.70
CA LEU A 257 -72.50 10.66 11.49
C LEU A 257 -73.15 11.75 12.38
N LEU A 258 -74.47 11.91 12.30
CA LEU A 258 -75.21 12.90 13.09
C LEU A 258 -75.35 12.44 14.55
N LYS A 259 -74.77 13.18 15.48
CA LYS A 259 -75.12 13.08 16.91
C LYS A 259 -76.23 14.08 17.19
N SER A 260 -77.44 13.60 17.52
CA SER A 260 -78.58 14.50 17.76
C SER A 260 -78.37 15.33 19.04
N PRO A 261 -78.32 16.67 18.96
CA PRO A 261 -78.29 17.51 20.15
C PRO A 261 -79.68 17.76 20.74
N VAL A 262 -80.75 17.32 20.05
CA VAL A 262 -82.15 17.64 20.40
C VAL A 262 -83.00 16.37 20.38
N SER A 263 -83.65 16.06 21.50
CA SER A 263 -84.71 15.03 21.57
C SER A 263 -86.03 15.67 21.14
N ILE A 264 -86.50 15.39 19.92
CA ILE A 264 -87.79 15.90 19.43
C ILE A 264 -88.89 14.96 19.93
N THR A 265 -89.67 15.38 20.93
CA THR A 265 -90.75 14.59 21.55
C THR A 265 -92.09 14.71 20.82
N THR A 266 -92.11 14.54 19.49
CA THR A 266 -93.37 14.43 18.72
C THR A 266 -93.47 13.08 17.98
N PRO A 267 -94.67 12.49 17.83
CA PRO A 267 -94.83 11.10 17.39
C PRO A 267 -94.64 10.86 15.89
N GLN A 268 -94.16 11.83 15.11
CA GLN A 268 -94.18 11.75 13.64
C GLN A 268 -92.84 12.07 12.97
N ALA A 269 -92.59 11.36 11.86
CA ALA A 269 -91.29 11.19 11.20
C ALA A 269 -90.62 12.53 10.79
N SER A 270 -89.44 12.79 11.36
CA SER A 270 -88.52 13.85 10.91
C SER A 270 -87.51 13.28 9.91
N THR A 271 -87.12 14.08 8.90
CA THR A 271 -86.10 13.67 7.91
C THR A 271 -84.91 14.63 7.94
N VAL A 272 -83.70 14.13 7.68
CA VAL A 272 -82.51 14.98 7.57
C VAL A 272 -82.45 15.62 6.17
N ARG A 273 -82.16 16.92 6.12
CA ARG A 273 -81.87 17.69 4.90
C ARG A 273 -80.55 18.44 5.05
N TRP A 274 -79.82 18.58 3.95
CA TRP A 274 -78.51 19.26 3.95
C TRP A 274 -78.61 20.61 3.25
N PHE A 275 -78.19 21.69 3.89
CA PHE A 275 -78.24 23.05 3.35
C PHE A 275 -76.87 23.50 2.82
N ASN A 276 -76.77 23.86 1.55
CA ASN A 276 -75.48 24.21 0.90
C ASN A 276 -75.16 25.72 0.90
N GLY A 277 -75.91 26.54 1.65
CA GLY A 277 -75.80 28.00 1.60
C GLY A 277 -76.81 28.68 0.68
N SER A 278 -77.50 27.93 -0.19
CA SER A 278 -78.57 28.48 -1.04
C SER A 278 -79.86 27.66 -1.01
N THR A 279 -79.77 26.32 -1.01
CA THR A 279 -80.92 25.42 -1.06
C THR A 279 -80.73 24.19 -0.16
N TYR A 280 -81.85 23.55 0.21
CA TYR A 280 -81.85 22.27 0.92
C TYR A 280 -81.88 21.11 -0.08
N VAL A 281 -81.04 20.10 0.12
CA VAL A 281 -80.95 18.91 -0.74
C VAL A 281 -81.25 17.62 0.03
N THR A 282 -81.86 16.65 -0.65
CA THR A 282 -82.30 15.34 -0.11
C THR A 282 -81.76 14.13 -0.90
N GLY A 283 -80.80 14.33 -1.80
CA GLY A 283 -80.23 13.29 -2.67
C GLY A 283 -78.70 13.26 -2.65
N ASN A 284 -78.04 12.85 -3.74
CA ASN A 284 -76.58 12.84 -3.81
C ASN A 284 -75.99 14.24 -3.57
N LEU A 285 -74.92 14.32 -2.77
CA LEU A 285 -74.24 15.58 -2.50
C LEU A 285 -73.14 15.83 -3.53
N SER A 286 -72.91 17.12 -3.82
CA SER A 286 -71.86 17.53 -4.74
C SER A 286 -70.54 17.74 -3.99
N PRO A 287 -69.42 17.29 -4.56
CA PRO A 287 -68.09 17.61 -4.01
C PRO A 287 -67.77 19.11 -4.06
N ASN A 288 -66.77 19.50 -3.26
CA ASN A 288 -66.30 20.87 -3.04
C ASN A 288 -67.38 21.84 -2.54
N THR A 289 -68.36 21.30 -1.81
CA THR A 289 -69.49 22.07 -1.26
C THR A 289 -69.57 21.82 0.25
N THR A 290 -69.82 22.88 1.01
CA THR A 290 -70.07 22.79 2.45
C THR A 290 -71.57 22.73 2.73
N TYR A 291 -72.00 21.72 3.47
CA TYR A 291 -73.38 21.48 3.81
C TYR A 291 -73.59 21.57 5.32
N THR A 292 -74.64 22.28 5.75
CA THR A 292 -75.07 22.29 7.16
C THR A 292 -76.28 21.36 7.32
N PRO A 293 -76.26 20.38 8.24
CA PRO A 293 -77.37 19.45 8.41
C PRO A 293 -78.52 20.08 9.19
N TYR A 294 -79.75 19.82 8.75
CA TYR A 294 -80.98 20.23 9.41
C TYR A 294 -81.97 19.07 9.51
N TYR A 295 -82.69 18.98 10.63
CA TYR A 295 -83.90 18.17 10.75
C TYR A 295 -85.07 18.95 10.17
N TYR A 296 -85.78 18.33 9.24
CA TYR A 296 -87.02 18.86 8.67
C TYR A 296 -88.21 18.13 9.28
N ASN A 297 -89.10 18.91 9.93
CA ASN A 297 -90.36 18.41 10.46
C ASN A 297 -91.45 18.53 9.39
N ASN A 298 -91.95 17.38 8.91
CA ASN A 298 -92.92 17.31 7.81
C ASN A 298 -94.29 17.92 8.17
N ALA A 299 -94.65 18.01 9.45
CA ALA A 299 -95.95 18.53 9.88
C ALA A 299 -95.96 20.06 10.02
N THR A 300 -94.85 20.65 10.51
CA THR A 300 -94.75 22.10 10.75
C THR A 300 -94.02 22.86 9.65
N GLY A 301 -93.38 22.15 8.72
CA GLY A 301 -92.54 22.74 7.68
C GLY A 301 -91.28 23.43 8.20
N CYS A 302 -90.95 23.28 9.48
CA CYS A 302 -89.83 23.94 10.12
C CYS A 302 -88.52 23.13 10.01
N TYR A 303 -87.40 23.85 9.94
CA TYR A 303 -86.05 23.30 9.93
C TYR A 303 -85.35 23.59 11.28
N TYR A 304 -84.68 22.56 11.82
CA TYR A 304 -83.92 22.65 13.08
C TYR A 304 -82.46 22.24 12.81
N PRO A 305 -81.46 22.99 13.31
CA PRO A 305 -80.06 22.62 13.11
C PRO A 305 -79.78 21.24 13.74
N ALA A 306 -79.14 20.35 12.98
CA ALA A 306 -78.93 18.96 13.36
C ALA A 306 -77.48 18.62 13.76
N GLY A 307 -76.54 19.56 13.57
CA GLY A 307 -75.12 19.41 13.88
C GLY A 307 -74.25 20.44 13.15
N ASP A 308 -72.94 20.28 13.27
CA ASP A 308 -71.95 21.16 12.63
C ASP A 308 -71.93 21.03 11.11
N ALA A 309 -71.43 22.06 10.43
CA ALA A 309 -71.25 22.04 8.98
C ALA A 309 -70.25 20.96 8.55
N VAL A 310 -70.56 20.34 7.41
CA VAL A 310 -69.80 19.28 6.77
C VAL A 310 -69.28 19.79 5.43
N SER A 311 -67.97 19.89 5.29
CA SER A 311 -67.34 20.16 3.98
C SER A 311 -67.12 18.87 3.23
N VAL A 312 -67.70 18.74 2.04
CA VAL A 312 -67.50 17.59 1.14
C VAL A 312 -66.49 17.99 0.07
N SER A 313 -65.41 17.22 -0.11
CA SER A 313 -64.41 17.44 -1.17
C SER A 313 -64.28 16.22 -2.08
N MET A 314 -63.90 16.44 -3.35
CA MET A 314 -63.61 15.32 -4.26
C MET A 314 -62.21 14.78 -3.99
N GLY A 315 -62.11 13.51 -3.64
CA GLY A 315 -60.84 12.78 -3.57
C GLY A 315 -60.67 11.84 -4.76
N GLY A 316 -59.43 11.52 -5.09
CA GLY A 316 -59.08 10.42 -5.98
C GLY A 316 -58.26 9.36 -5.24
N VAL A 317 -58.15 8.15 -5.79
CA VAL A 317 -57.10 7.21 -5.36
C VAL A 317 -55.74 7.90 -5.42
N PRO A 318 -54.78 7.57 -4.54
CA PRO A 318 -53.43 8.14 -4.64
C PRO A 318 -52.88 7.90 -6.05
N VAL A 319 -52.12 8.83 -6.61
CA VAL A 319 -51.44 8.61 -7.90
C VAL A 319 -49.97 8.87 -7.71
N VAL A 320 -49.13 7.93 -8.13
CA VAL A 320 -47.68 8.05 -8.01
C VAL A 320 -47.19 9.12 -8.99
N SER A 321 -46.64 10.22 -8.47
CA SER A 321 -46.09 11.31 -9.27
C SER A 321 -44.59 11.17 -9.49
N THR A 322 -43.88 10.51 -8.57
CA THR A 322 -42.45 10.14 -8.74
C THR A 322 -42.23 8.72 -8.24
N GLN A 323 -41.59 7.90 -9.07
CA GLN A 323 -41.28 6.51 -8.76
C GLN A 323 -39.95 6.41 -7.97
N PRO A 324 -39.79 5.38 -7.11
CA PRO A 324 -38.49 5.07 -6.52
C PRO A 324 -37.44 4.79 -7.60
N ALA A 325 -36.32 5.51 -7.56
CA ALA A 325 -35.18 5.29 -8.46
C ALA A 325 -34.35 4.08 -8.01
N ASN A 326 -33.59 3.49 -8.94
CA ASN A 326 -32.58 2.49 -8.61
C ASN A 326 -31.42 3.13 -7.85
N ILE A 327 -30.87 2.45 -6.85
CA ILE A 327 -29.79 2.94 -5.99
C ILE A 327 -28.64 1.94 -5.99
N SER A 328 -27.42 2.43 -6.21
CA SER A 328 -26.19 1.65 -6.09
C SER A 328 -25.38 2.11 -4.89
N ILE A 329 -24.97 1.17 -4.04
CA ILE A 329 -24.18 1.42 -2.82
C ILE A 329 -23.06 0.38 -2.66
N CYS A 330 -22.16 0.66 -1.73
CA CYS A 330 -21.07 -0.23 -1.35
C CYS A 330 -21.35 -0.92 -0.01
N ASP A 331 -20.97 -2.19 0.11
CA ASP A 331 -21.17 -2.98 1.34
C ASP A 331 -20.14 -2.62 2.44
N PRO A 332 -20.57 -2.30 3.67
CA PRO A 332 -21.94 -1.98 4.09
C PRO A 332 -22.28 -0.52 3.78
N GLY A 333 -23.52 -0.27 3.33
CA GLY A 333 -23.91 1.07 2.86
C GLY A 333 -25.34 1.45 3.21
N ASN A 334 -25.64 2.75 3.13
CA ASN A 334 -26.97 3.27 3.38
C ASN A 334 -27.64 3.68 2.06
N ALA A 335 -28.91 3.35 1.90
CA ALA A 335 -29.73 3.72 0.73
C ALA A 335 -31.04 4.36 1.18
N SER A 336 -31.59 5.26 0.35
CA SER A 336 -32.87 5.92 0.62
C SER A 336 -33.75 5.92 -0.62
N PHE A 337 -34.82 5.11 -0.62
CA PHE A 337 -35.82 5.12 -1.69
C PHE A 337 -36.93 6.10 -1.35
N SER A 338 -37.36 6.90 -2.33
CA SER A 338 -38.44 7.88 -2.15
C SER A 338 -39.46 7.76 -3.29
N ALA A 339 -40.72 8.01 -2.96
CA ALA A 339 -41.78 8.18 -3.94
C ALA A 339 -42.65 9.37 -3.54
N SER A 340 -43.20 10.08 -4.52
CA SER A 340 -44.17 11.16 -4.27
C SER A 340 -45.51 10.80 -4.87
N PHE A 341 -46.58 11.33 -4.27
CA PHE A 341 -47.95 11.00 -4.63
C PHE A 341 -48.81 12.27 -4.66
N SER A 342 -49.80 12.29 -5.55
CA SER A 342 -50.93 13.22 -5.48
C SER A 342 -52.12 12.57 -4.75
N ASN A 343 -53.20 13.35 -4.55
CA ASN A 343 -54.41 12.95 -3.83
C ASN A 343 -54.19 12.56 -2.36
N ASN A 344 -53.20 13.20 -1.71
CA ASN A 344 -52.97 13.22 -0.26
C ASN A 344 -53.15 11.84 0.44
N PRO A 345 -52.29 10.86 0.15
CA PRO A 345 -52.29 9.60 0.90
C PRO A 345 -52.10 9.83 2.40
N VAL A 346 -52.81 9.05 3.21
CA VAL A 346 -52.78 9.13 4.68
C VAL A 346 -51.93 8.03 5.32
N SER A 347 -51.54 7.01 4.55
CA SER A 347 -50.65 5.95 5.01
C SER A 347 -49.80 5.39 3.87
N TYR A 348 -48.63 4.85 4.23
CA TYR A 348 -47.71 4.20 3.32
C TYR A 348 -47.30 2.84 3.88
N GLN A 349 -47.04 1.87 3.00
CA GLN A 349 -46.47 0.58 3.35
C GLN A 349 -45.43 0.19 2.30
N TRP A 350 -44.16 0.19 2.70
CA TRP A 350 -43.10 -0.33 1.84
C TRP A 350 -43.13 -1.85 1.77
N GLN A 351 -42.78 -2.38 0.61
CA GLN A 351 -42.64 -3.79 0.32
C GLN A 351 -41.29 -4.08 -0.33
N VAL A 352 -40.71 -5.24 0.00
CA VAL A 352 -39.48 -5.76 -0.59
C VAL A 352 -39.75 -7.02 -1.41
N SER A 353 -39.07 -7.15 -2.53
CA SER A 353 -38.94 -8.39 -3.28
C SER A 353 -37.48 -8.83 -3.30
N THR A 354 -37.27 -10.10 -2.96
CA THR A 354 -35.96 -10.79 -2.94
C THR A 354 -35.83 -11.80 -4.09
N ASP A 355 -36.85 -11.89 -4.94
CA ASP A 355 -37.02 -12.90 -6.01
C ASP A 355 -37.25 -12.23 -7.37
N ASN A 356 -36.50 -11.15 -7.62
CA ASN A 356 -36.52 -10.42 -8.88
C ASN A 356 -37.91 -9.88 -9.29
N GLY A 357 -38.72 -9.51 -8.30
CA GLY A 357 -40.04 -8.90 -8.48
C GLY A 357 -41.21 -9.88 -8.57
N ALA A 358 -41.01 -11.18 -8.32
CA ALA A 358 -42.10 -12.15 -8.38
C ALA A 358 -43.05 -12.02 -7.18
N ASN A 359 -42.52 -11.89 -5.97
CA ASN A 359 -43.30 -11.69 -4.75
C ASN A 359 -42.84 -10.46 -3.98
N TYR A 360 -43.79 -9.76 -3.35
CA TYR A 360 -43.53 -8.58 -2.53
C TYR A 360 -44.09 -8.77 -1.13
N ASN A 361 -43.22 -8.64 -0.14
CA ASN A 361 -43.57 -8.77 1.28
C ASN A 361 -43.50 -7.41 1.96
N ASN A 362 -44.45 -7.11 2.85
CA ASN A 362 -44.42 -5.89 3.65
C ASN A 362 -43.18 -5.87 4.54
N ILE A 363 -42.50 -4.73 4.61
CA ILE A 363 -41.39 -4.49 5.54
C ILE A 363 -41.83 -3.55 6.65
N ASN A 364 -41.35 -3.81 7.86
CA ASN A 364 -41.62 -3.01 9.06
C ASN A 364 -40.33 -2.33 9.53
N ASN A 365 -40.47 -1.27 10.33
CA ASN A 365 -39.33 -0.64 10.98
C ASN A 365 -38.64 -1.65 11.91
N GLY A 366 -37.32 -1.79 11.79
CA GLY A 366 -36.51 -2.76 12.51
C GLY A 366 -35.41 -3.36 11.65
N GLY A 367 -34.33 -3.83 12.28
CA GLY A 367 -33.15 -4.32 11.58
C GLY A 367 -32.52 -3.23 10.71
N VAL A 368 -32.39 -3.49 9.40
CA VAL A 368 -31.83 -2.54 8.42
C VAL A 368 -32.83 -1.50 7.93
N TYR A 369 -34.13 -1.65 8.22
CA TYR A 369 -35.19 -0.81 7.66
C TYR A 369 -35.71 0.24 8.63
N SER A 370 -35.89 1.47 8.16
CA SER A 370 -36.53 2.57 8.88
C SER A 370 -37.40 3.42 7.94
N ASN A 371 -38.37 4.14 8.50
CA ASN A 371 -39.35 4.94 7.76
C ASN A 371 -40.24 4.14 6.78
N THR A 372 -40.49 2.86 7.05
CA THR A 372 -41.31 1.93 6.23
C THR A 372 -42.78 2.32 6.06
N GLN A 373 -43.26 3.27 6.86
CA GLN A 373 -44.63 3.83 6.80
C GLN A 373 -44.67 5.28 6.31
N SER A 374 -43.61 5.74 5.65
CA SER A 374 -43.54 7.07 5.06
C SER A 374 -43.28 7.03 3.55
N ALA A 375 -43.36 8.18 2.89
CA ALA A 375 -42.98 8.33 1.48
C ALA A 375 -41.49 8.02 1.20
N ASN A 376 -40.64 7.94 2.23
CA ASN A 376 -39.20 7.69 2.13
C ASN A 376 -38.81 6.45 2.95
N LEU A 377 -38.29 5.41 2.31
CA LEU A 377 -37.69 4.26 2.97
C LEU A 377 -36.19 4.50 3.15
N ILE A 378 -35.69 4.28 4.36
CA ILE A 378 -34.25 4.32 4.66
C ILE A 378 -33.77 2.90 4.99
N ILE A 379 -32.70 2.49 4.31
CA ILE A 379 -32.01 1.23 4.54
C ILE A 379 -30.61 1.55 5.06
N THR A 380 -30.27 1.09 6.26
CA THR A 380 -28.96 1.34 6.88
C THR A 380 -28.13 0.07 6.98
N GLY A 381 -26.86 0.14 6.58
CA GLY A 381 -25.93 -1.00 6.66
C GLY A 381 -26.33 -2.18 5.77
N ALA A 382 -26.88 -1.92 4.59
CA ALA A 382 -27.20 -2.96 3.62
C ALA A 382 -25.93 -3.66 3.12
N THR A 383 -26.00 -4.99 3.03
CA THR A 383 -24.89 -5.86 2.64
C THR A 383 -25.10 -6.48 1.26
N VAL A 384 -24.08 -7.15 0.70
CA VAL A 384 -24.20 -7.84 -0.60
C VAL A 384 -25.31 -8.90 -0.65
N ALA A 385 -25.76 -9.41 0.50
CA ALA A 385 -26.91 -10.33 0.56
C ALA A 385 -28.22 -9.68 0.10
N MET A 386 -28.28 -8.34 0.12
CA MET A 386 -29.42 -7.54 -0.33
C MET A 386 -29.27 -7.06 -1.79
N ASN A 387 -28.23 -7.50 -2.49
CA ASN A 387 -28.01 -7.12 -3.88
C ASN A 387 -29.18 -7.61 -4.78
N ASN A 388 -29.66 -6.73 -5.65
CA ASN A 388 -30.83 -6.90 -6.51
C ASN A 388 -32.18 -6.96 -5.79
N PHE A 389 -32.25 -6.66 -4.49
CA PHE A 389 -33.54 -6.51 -3.82
C PHE A 389 -34.29 -5.31 -4.41
N ARG A 390 -35.62 -5.43 -4.52
CA ARG A 390 -36.48 -4.41 -5.14
C ARG A 390 -37.47 -3.86 -4.13
N TYR A 391 -37.62 -2.54 -4.07
CA TYR A 391 -38.45 -1.86 -3.09
C TYR A 391 -39.54 -1.06 -3.78
N ARG A 392 -40.79 -1.29 -3.40
CA ARG A 392 -41.95 -0.50 -3.85
C ARG A 392 -42.78 -0.07 -2.66
N VAL A 393 -43.60 0.95 -2.82
CA VAL A 393 -44.47 1.46 -1.77
C VAL A 393 -45.93 1.45 -2.21
N ILE A 394 -46.81 1.06 -1.29
CA ILE A 394 -48.26 1.19 -1.42
C ILE A 394 -48.68 2.41 -0.62
N ALA A 395 -49.27 3.40 -1.27
CA ALA A 395 -49.87 4.57 -0.62
C ALA A 395 -51.39 4.41 -0.59
N THR A 396 -52.01 4.72 0.55
CA THR A 396 -53.45 4.52 0.76
C THR A 396 -54.12 5.79 1.26
N ASN A 397 -55.30 6.09 0.75
CA ASN A 397 -56.26 7.05 1.30
C ASN A 397 -57.66 6.42 1.40
N SER A 398 -58.67 7.22 1.78
CA SER A 398 -60.06 6.77 1.87
C SER A 398 -60.65 6.28 0.54
N CYS A 399 -60.04 6.62 -0.59
CA CYS A 399 -60.49 6.26 -1.92
C CYS A 399 -59.86 4.98 -2.46
N GLY A 400 -58.81 4.48 -1.83
CA GLY A 400 -58.13 3.24 -2.21
C GLY A 400 -56.63 3.40 -2.14
N ASN A 401 -55.95 2.56 -2.93
CA ASN A 401 -54.50 2.39 -2.88
C ASN A 401 -53.87 2.54 -4.26
N ALA A 402 -52.64 3.05 -4.29
CA ALA A 402 -51.77 2.99 -5.44
C ALA A 402 -50.41 2.41 -5.07
N THR A 403 -49.90 1.58 -5.96
CA THR A 403 -48.62 0.89 -5.81
C THR A 403 -47.62 1.52 -6.76
N SER A 404 -46.43 1.88 -6.26
CA SER A 404 -45.34 2.36 -7.09
C SER A 404 -44.71 1.22 -7.91
N ASN A 405 -43.97 1.60 -8.95
CA ASN A 405 -42.94 0.74 -9.50
C ASN A 405 -41.86 0.47 -8.43
N ALA A 406 -41.06 -0.57 -8.65
CA ALA A 406 -39.99 -0.92 -7.73
C ALA A 406 -38.65 -0.27 -8.11
N GLY A 407 -37.98 0.33 -7.13
CA GLY A 407 -36.57 0.72 -7.23
C GLY A 407 -35.67 -0.45 -6.85
N VAL A 408 -34.61 -0.70 -7.62
CA VAL A 408 -33.64 -1.78 -7.38
C VAL A 408 -32.49 -1.28 -6.51
N LEU A 409 -32.12 -2.05 -5.49
CA LEU A 409 -30.91 -1.85 -4.70
C LEU A 409 -29.78 -2.71 -5.26
N THR A 410 -28.75 -2.07 -5.79
CA THR A 410 -27.50 -2.75 -6.19
C THR A 410 -26.46 -2.54 -5.10
N VAL A 411 -25.98 -3.62 -4.50
CA VAL A 411 -24.94 -3.58 -3.46
C VAL A 411 -23.70 -4.26 -3.99
N SER A 412 -22.62 -3.50 -4.12
CA SER A 412 -21.32 -4.00 -4.57
C SER A 412 -20.35 -4.11 -3.40
N SER A 413 -19.49 -5.12 -3.42
CA SER A 413 -18.39 -5.26 -2.45
C SER A 413 -17.09 -4.67 -2.99
N ASN A 414 -16.14 -4.41 -2.09
CA ASN A 414 -14.76 -4.12 -2.46
C ASN A 414 -14.13 -5.28 -3.26
N PRO A 415 -13.11 -5.00 -4.09
CA PRO A 415 -12.35 -6.05 -4.74
C PRO A 415 -11.69 -6.95 -3.69
N VAL A 416 -11.73 -8.27 -3.88
CA VAL A 416 -11.12 -9.24 -2.97
C VAL A 416 -10.05 -10.02 -3.71
N ILE A 417 -8.81 -9.96 -3.22
CA ILE A 417 -7.68 -10.72 -3.75
C ILE A 417 -7.73 -12.14 -3.15
N THR A 418 -7.99 -13.14 -3.98
CA THR A 418 -8.11 -14.55 -3.57
C THR A 418 -6.79 -15.30 -3.69
N ASN A 419 -5.94 -14.93 -4.64
CA ASN A 419 -4.59 -15.48 -4.79
C ASN A 419 -3.58 -14.35 -4.82
N GLN A 420 -2.67 -14.38 -3.85
CA GLN A 420 -1.60 -13.41 -3.70
C GLN A 420 -0.43 -13.71 -4.66
N PRO A 421 0.31 -12.69 -5.13
CA PRO A 421 1.56 -12.93 -5.84
C PRO A 421 2.58 -13.64 -4.94
N SER A 422 3.33 -14.55 -5.53
CA SER A 422 4.37 -15.34 -4.85
C SER A 422 5.76 -14.79 -5.13
N ASN A 423 6.69 -14.99 -4.18
CA ASN A 423 8.08 -14.61 -4.37
C ASN A 423 8.70 -15.38 -5.55
N VAL A 424 9.63 -14.75 -6.26
CA VAL A 424 10.32 -15.34 -7.42
C VAL A 424 11.82 -15.34 -7.18
N ASN A 425 12.45 -16.48 -7.39
CA ASN A 425 13.92 -16.60 -7.49
C ASN A 425 14.29 -16.71 -8.97
N ILE A 426 15.17 -15.84 -9.46
CA ILE A 426 15.57 -15.83 -10.86
C ILE A 426 17.03 -15.44 -11.06
N CYS A 427 17.62 -15.89 -12.16
CA CYS A 427 18.95 -15.49 -12.59
C CYS A 427 18.94 -14.16 -13.34
N GLU A 428 19.97 -13.34 -13.14
CA GLU A 428 20.16 -12.08 -13.86
C GLU A 428 20.06 -12.25 -15.39
N GLY A 429 19.34 -11.33 -16.03
CA GLY A 429 19.10 -11.25 -17.47
C GLY A 429 17.95 -12.11 -17.97
N LEU A 430 17.33 -12.95 -17.14
CA LEU A 430 16.15 -13.74 -17.53
C LEU A 430 14.85 -12.95 -17.33
N ASN A 431 13.75 -13.48 -17.89
CA ASN A 431 12.41 -12.90 -17.80
C ASN A 431 11.58 -13.62 -16.74
N THR A 432 10.71 -12.91 -16.05
CA THR A 432 9.77 -13.47 -15.07
C THR A 432 8.44 -12.73 -15.05
N SER A 433 7.51 -13.19 -14.22
CA SER A 433 6.23 -12.52 -14.00
C SER A 433 5.74 -12.69 -12.57
N PHE A 434 4.84 -11.80 -12.16
CA PHE A 434 4.02 -11.93 -10.96
C PHE A 434 2.55 -11.96 -11.37
N SER A 435 1.76 -12.82 -10.73
CA SER A 435 0.32 -12.95 -11.01
C SER A 435 -0.50 -12.81 -9.75
N VAL A 436 -1.71 -12.26 -9.89
CA VAL A 436 -2.73 -12.15 -8.84
C VAL A 436 -4.04 -12.73 -9.34
N THR A 437 -4.91 -13.17 -8.44
CA THR A 437 -6.33 -13.41 -8.76
C THR A 437 -7.19 -12.60 -7.82
N ALA A 438 -8.15 -11.86 -8.37
CA ALA A 438 -9.07 -11.02 -7.61
C ALA A 438 -10.49 -11.11 -8.17
N THR A 439 -11.48 -11.00 -7.29
CA THR A 439 -12.91 -10.87 -7.60
C THR A 439 -13.34 -9.41 -7.44
N ASN A 440 -14.41 -9.00 -8.12
CA ASN A 440 -14.92 -7.62 -8.14
C ASN A 440 -13.86 -6.57 -8.56
N ALA A 441 -12.92 -6.99 -9.41
CA ALA A 441 -11.86 -6.13 -9.92
C ALA A 441 -12.30 -5.47 -11.23
N ASN A 442 -12.20 -4.14 -11.29
CA ASN A 442 -12.41 -3.35 -12.51
C ASN A 442 -11.08 -3.00 -13.18
N SER A 443 -10.02 -2.77 -12.39
CA SER A 443 -8.68 -2.48 -12.90
C SER A 443 -7.58 -2.90 -11.93
N TYR A 444 -6.38 -3.06 -12.48
CA TYR A 444 -5.16 -3.36 -11.74
C TYR A 444 -4.14 -2.25 -11.95
N GLN A 445 -3.26 -2.04 -10.97
CA GLN A 445 -2.07 -1.20 -11.09
C GLN A 445 -0.95 -1.84 -10.26
N TRP A 446 0.04 -2.41 -10.95
CA TRP A 446 1.22 -2.94 -10.29
C TRP A 446 2.10 -1.81 -9.74
N GLN A 447 2.68 -2.07 -8.57
CA GLN A 447 3.54 -1.16 -7.84
C GLN A 447 4.81 -1.89 -7.40
N VAL A 448 5.93 -1.18 -7.43
CA VAL A 448 7.24 -1.68 -6.99
C VAL A 448 7.70 -0.94 -5.75
N SER A 449 8.32 -1.66 -4.84
CA SER A 449 9.07 -1.13 -3.71
C SER A 449 10.53 -1.51 -3.82
N THR A 450 11.40 -0.50 -3.75
CA THR A 450 12.86 -0.64 -3.77
C THR A 450 13.48 -0.50 -2.38
N ASN A 451 12.66 -0.33 -1.33
CA ASN A 451 13.07 -0.06 0.05
C ASN A 451 12.44 -1.04 1.05
N GLY A 452 12.38 -2.32 0.66
CA GLY A 452 11.90 -3.40 1.54
C GLY A 452 10.41 -3.35 1.86
N GLY A 453 9.59 -2.67 1.05
CA GLY A 453 8.15 -2.53 1.26
C GLY A 453 7.73 -1.30 2.07
N SER A 454 8.64 -0.38 2.38
CA SER A 454 8.32 0.84 3.15
C SER A 454 7.46 1.82 2.35
N SER A 455 7.73 1.96 1.05
CA SER A 455 6.89 2.69 0.11
C SER A 455 6.79 1.95 -1.22
N TYR A 456 5.73 2.22 -1.97
CA TYR A 456 5.45 1.59 -3.26
C TYR A 456 5.12 2.67 -4.29
N ASN A 457 5.71 2.56 -5.47
CA ASN A 457 5.50 3.45 -6.60
C ASN A 457 4.81 2.70 -7.75
N ASN A 458 3.93 3.38 -8.49
CA ASN A 458 3.28 2.80 -9.65
C ASN A 458 4.30 2.44 -10.74
N ILE A 459 4.14 1.25 -11.31
CA ILE A 459 4.93 0.79 -12.44
C ILE A 459 4.21 1.20 -13.73
N SER A 460 4.97 1.68 -14.71
CA SER A 460 4.47 1.97 -16.06
C SER A 460 5.02 0.94 -17.04
N ASN A 461 4.25 0.65 -18.10
CA ASN A 461 4.74 -0.19 -19.20
C ASN A 461 5.96 0.46 -19.86
N GLY A 462 6.93 -0.36 -20.27
CA GLY A 462 8.18 0.07 -20.91
C GLY A 462 8.99 -1.13 -21.37
N SER A 463 10.31 -0.96 -21.53
CA SER A 463 11.21 -2.05 -21.92
C SER A 463 11.33 -3.15 -20.86
N LEU A 464 11.37 -2.76 -19.58
CA LEU A 464 11.52 -3.66 -18.44
C LEU A 464 10.19 -4.30 -17.99
N TYR A 465 9.09 -3.53 -17.99
CA TYR A 465 7.80 -3.94 -17.45
C TYR A 465 6.72 -3.95 -18.53
N SER A 466 5.88 -4.98 -18.55
CA SER A 466 4.68 -5.03 -19.39
C SER A 466 3.49 -5.60 -18.62
N ASN A 467 2.28 -5.35 -19.12
CA ASN A 467 1.02 -5.77 -18.51
C ASN A 467 0.75 -5.20 -17.10
N VAL A 468 1.29 -4.01 -16.79
CA VAL A 468 1.22 -3.38 -15.45
C VAL A 468 -0.20 -3.03 -14.97
N THR A 469 -1.19 -3.06 -15.86
CA THR A 469 -2.61 -2.83 -15.54
C THR A 469 -3.48 -4.08 -15.64
N THR A 470 -2.87 -5.26 -15.68
CA THR A 470 -3.57 -6.55 -15.75
C THR A 470 -3.33 -7.39 -14.49
N SER A 471 -3.96 -8.57 -14.41
CA SER A 471 -3.71 -9.54 -13.33
C SER A 471 -2.28 -10.12 -13.34
N ASN A 472 -1.53 -9.96 -14.43
CA ASN A 472 -0.16 -10.46 -14.57
C ASN A 472 0.80 -9.32 -14.91
N LEU A 473 1.84 -9.13 -14.09
CA LEU A 473 2.98 -8.28 -14.40
C LEU A 473 4.07 -9.10 -15.04
N ASN A 474 4.59 -8.66 -16.18
CA ASN A 474 5.76 -9.26 -16.82
C ASN A 474 6.99 -8.37 -16.63
N ILE A 475 8.13 -9.00 -16.36
CA ILE A 475 9.44 -8.36 -16.19
C ILE A 475 10.43 -9.01 -17.16
N THR A 476 11.01 -8.22 -18.06
CA THR A 476 11.94 -8.68 -19.10
C THR A 476 13.37 -8.26 -18.77
N GLY A 477 14.34 -9.16 -18.86
CA GLY A 477 15.75 -8.86 -18.65
C GLY A 477 16.05 -8.35 -17.25
N VAL A 478 15.69 -9.12 -16.22
CA VAL A 478 15.86 -8.76 -14.81
C VAL A 478 17.30 -8.36 -14.50
N ASN A 479 17.48 -7.16 -13.92
CA ASN A 479 18.79 -6.64 -13.52
C ASN A 479 19.10 -6.99 -12.05
N VAL A 480 20.36 -7.20 -11.70
CA VAL A 480 20.78 -7.48 -10.32
C VAL A 480 20.44 -6.35 -9.32
N THR A 481 20.31 -5.10 -9.77
CA THR A 481 19.89 -3.98 -8.90
C THR A 481 18.46 -4.11 -8.41
N MET A 482 17.68 -5.02 -9.01
CA MET A 482 16.30 -5.34 -8.63
C MET A 482 16.23 -6.44 -7.57
N ASP A 483 17.37 -6.97 -7.11
CA ASP A 483 17.40 -7.93 -6.02
C ASP A 483 16.73 -7.32 -4.78
N THR A 484 15.90 -8.12 -4.10
CA THR A 484 15.06 -7.76 -2.96
C THR A 484 13.90 -6.79 -3.24
N TYR A 485 13.70 -6.36 -4.49
CA TYR A 485 12.54 -5.52 -4.84
C TYR A 485 11.24 -6.27 -4.54
N ARG A 486 10.23 -5.53 -4.10
CA ARG A 486 8.90 -6.10 -3.82
C ARG A 486 7.86 -5.58 -4.79
N TYR A 487 7.07 -6.48 -5.33
CA TYR A 487 5.99 -6.19 -6.26
C TYR A 487 4.66 -6.46 -5.59
N ARG A 488 3.78 -5.45 -5.59
CA ARG A 488 2.39 -5.61 -5.17
C ARG A 488 1.47 -5.04 -6.23
N VAL A 489 0.21 -5.41 -6.20
CA VAL A 489 -0.81 -4.86 -7.08
C VAL A 489 -1.88 -4.14 -6.27
N GLN A 490 -2.24 -2.95 -6.72
CA GLN A 490 -3.45 -2.26 -6.32
C GLN A 490 -4.58 -2.70 -7.24
N VAL A 491 -5.60 -3.34 -6.68
CA VAL A 491 -6.81 -3.75 -7.39
C VAL A 491 -7.91 -2.75 -7.06
N THR A 492 -8.49 -2.14 -8.09
CA THR A 492 -9.59 -1.18 -7.94
C THR A 492 -10.88 -1.83 -8.42
N GLY A 493 -11.89 -1.84 -7.56
CA GLY A 493 -13.26 -2.25 -7.89
C GLY A 493 -14.21 -1.06 -7.82
N THR A 494 -15.50 -1.33 -7.94
CA THR A 494 -16.55 -0.29 -7.90
C THR A 494 -16.56 0.49 -6.58
N CYS A 495 -16.25 -0.18 -5.46
CA CYS A 495 -16.43 0.35 -4.12
C CYS A 495 -15.17 0.80 -3.39
N GLY A 496 -14.00 0.55 -3.98
CA GLY A 496 -12.74 0.86 -3.34
C GLY A 496 -11.58 0.09 -3.92
N THR A 497 -10.49 0.08 -3.17
CA THR A 497 -9.23 -0.54 -3.56
C THR A 497 -8.77 -1.55 -2.53
N SER A 498 -8.14 -2.63 -3.01
CA SER A 498 -7.46 -3.63 -2.20
C SER A 498 -6.03 -3.78 -2.70
N PHE A 499 -5.09 -3.95 -1.77
CA PHE A 499 -3.67 -4.13 -2.10
C PHE A 499 -3.27 -5.58 -1.83
N SER A 500 -2.49 -6.17 -2.73
CA SER A 500 -1.85 -7.46 -2.46
C SER A 500 -0.73 -7.31 -1.43
N ASN A 501 -0.26 -8.45 -0.92
CA ASN A 501 1.07 -8.50 -0.29
C ASN A 501 2.17 -8.12 -1.30
N GLY A 502 3.34 -7.76 -0.78
CA GLY A 502 4.53 -7.52 -1.60
C GLY A 502 5.30 -8.81 -1.83
N ALA A 503 5.30 -9.32 -3.07
CA ALA A 503 6.09 -10.47 -3.48
C ALA A 503 7.53 -10.05 -3.79
N VAL A 504 8.51 -10.74 -3.21
CA VAL A 504 9.93 -10.44 -3.34
C VAL A 504 10.48 -11.05 -4.63
N LEU A 505 11.27 -10.27 -5.37
CA LEU A 505 12.12 -10.74 -6.45
C LEU A 505 13.54 -10.94 -5.91
N ASN A 506 14.01 -12.18 -5.89
CA ASN A 506 15.39 -12.52 -5.52
C ASN A 506 16.18 -12.80 -6.80
N VAL A 507 17.21 -11.99 -7.05
CA VAL A 507 18.00 -12.04 -8.28
C VAL A 507 19.38 -12.61 -7.97
N THR A 508 19.64 -13.80 -8.48
CA THR A 508 20.97 -14.43 -8.37
C THR A 508 21.86 -13.97 -9.52
N LYS A 509 23.00 -13.36 -9.18
CA LYS A 509 23.99 -12.88 -10.15
C LYS A 509 24.72 -14.05 -10.82
N LYS A 510 25.02 -13.92 -12.11
CA LYS A 510 25.83 -14.91 -12.82
C LYS A 510 27.30 -14.88 -12.35
N PRO A 511 28.01 -16.03 -12.38
CA PRO A 511 29.43 -16.05 -12.11
C PRO A 511 30.21 -15.18 -13.11
N SER A 512 31.26 -14.52 -12.65
CA SER A 512 32.07 -13.65 -13.50
C SER A 512 33.55 -13.74 -13.15
N VAL A 513 34.38 -14.00 -14.16
CA VAL A 513 35.84 -14.05 -14.05
C VAL A 513 36.39 -12.62 -13.86
N GLN A 514 37.07 -12.38 -12.75
CA GLN A 514 37.77 -11.13 -12.44
C GLN A 514 39.24 -11.20 -12.86
N SER A 515 39.89 -12.34 -12.65
CA SER A 515 41.23 -12.63 -13.17
C SER A 515 41.31 -14.06 -13.67
N ASN A 516 41.87 -14.22 -14.86
CA ASN A 516 42.10 -15.52 -15.46
C ASN A 516 43.24 -16.27 -14.76
N ALA A 517 43.22 -17.59 -14.86
CA ALA A 517 44.39 -18.39 -14.55
C ALA A 517 45.53 -18.02 -15.53
N VAL A 518 46.75 -17.91 -15.00
CA VAL A 518 47.93 -17.50 -15.78
C VAL A 518 48.84 -18.68 -15.98
N ASN A 519 49.46 -18.77 -17.17
CA ASN A 519 50.47 -19.77 -17.48
C ASN A 519 51.57 -19.80 -16.42
N GLN A 520 52.00 -21.01 -16.04
CA GLN A 520 53.06 -21.21 -15.06
C GLN A 520 54.28 -21.85 -15.71
N SER A 521 55.47 -21.44 -15.28
CA SER A 521 56.75 -22.05 -15.65
C SER A 521 57.43 -22.51 -14.38
N VAL A 522 57.79 -23.78 -14.30
CA VAL A 522 58.33 -24.40 -13.09
C VAL A 522 59.43 -25.39 -13.47
N CYS A 523 60.39 -25.61 -12.56
CA CYS A 523 61.39 -26.65 -12.73
C CYS A 523 60.83 -28.02 -12.34
N SER A 524 61.24 -29.08 -13.05
CA SER A 524 60.85 -30.45 -12.72
C SER A 524 61.15 -30.77 -11.25
N GLY A 525 60.16 -31.33 -10.54
CA GLY A 525 60.22 -31.64 -9.12
C GLY A 525 59.91 -30.48 -8.17
N GLN A 526 59.74 -29.25 -8.68
CA GLN A 526 59.26 -28.11 -7.87
C GLN A 526 57.74 -28.01 -7.89
N SER A 527 57.18 -27.17 -7.03
CA SER A 527 55.73 -26.97 -6.89
C SER A 527 55.29 -25.65 -7.53
N THR A 528 54.05 -25.57 -7.99
CA THR A 528 53.44 -24.35 -8.56
C THR A 528 51.93 -24.36 -8.33
N SER A 529 51.23 -23.29 -8.69
CA SER A 529 49.77 -23.20 -8.57
C SER A 529 49.13 -22.38 -9.67
N PHE A 530 47.93 -22.77 -10.08
CA PHE A 530 47.04 -21.96 -10.91
C PHE A 530 45.93 -21.39 -10.04
N ALA A 531 45.68 -20.09 -10.13
CA ALA A 531 44.62 -19.43 -9.39
C ALA A 531 43.84 -18.50 -10.32
N ALA A 532 42.53 -18.40 -10.09
CA ALA A 532 41.66 -17.44 -10.76
C ALA A 532 40.74 -16.78 -9.73
N SER A 533 40.45 -15.50 -9.93
CA SER A 533 39.45 -14.80 -9.12
C SER A 533 38.12 -14.80 -9.85
N ILE A 534 37.10 -15.45 -9.26
CA ILE A 534 35.77 -15.58 -9.86
C ILE A 534 34.75 -15.15 -8.80
N THR A 535 33.87 -14.21 -9.16
CA THR A 535 32.81 -13.73 -8.27
C THR A 535 31.51 -14.49 -8.52
N ASN A 536 30.66 -14.60 -7.50
CA ASN A 536 29.35 -15.26 -7.51
C ASN A 536 29.34 -16.76 -7.86
N ALA A 537 30.50 -17.41 -7.97
CA ALA A 537 30.57 -18.85 -8.12
C ALA A 537 30.46 -19.55 -6.76
N THR A 538 29.63 -20.59 -6.69
CA THR A 538 29.44 -21.44 -5.51
C THR A 538 30.03 -22.84 -5.69
N SER A 539 30.55 -23.14 -6.89
CA SER A 539 31.14 -24.42 -7.27
C SER A 539 32.35 -24.18 -8.18
N TYR A 540 33.35 -25.05 -8.05
CA TYR A 540 34.62 -25.00 -8.78
C TYR A 540 35.04 -26.41 -9.13
N GLN A 541 35.60 -26.60 -10.32
CA GLN A 541 36.21 -27.86 -10.74
C GLN A 541 37.35 -27.59 -11.73
N TRP A 542 38.55 -28.02 -11.38
CA TRP A 542 39.69 -28.02 -12.29
C TRP A 542 39.69 -29.26 -13.19
N HIS A 543 40.11 -29.05 -14.42
CA HIS A 543 40.29 -30.07 -15.45
C HIS A 543 41.71 -29.97 -16.01
N VAL A 544 42.27 -31.10 -16.42
CA VAL A 544 43.56 -31.18 -17.09
C VAL A 544 43.37 -31.68 -18.52
N SER A 545 44.13 -31.11 -19.44
CA SER A 545 44.30 -31.60 -20.80
C SER A 545 45.77 -31.95 -21.02
N THR A 546 46.00 -33.17 -21.50
CA THR A 546 47.34 -33.71 -21.82
C THR A 546 47.63 -33.72 -23.32
N ASP A 547 46.70 -33.22 -24.14
CA ASP A 547 46.69 -33.28 -25.60
C ASP A 547 46.57 -31.88 -26.24
N GLY A 548 47.21 -30.89 -25.61
CA GLY A 548 47.30 -29.52 -26.14
C GLY A 548 46.00 -28.72 -26.04
N GLY A 549 45.09 -29.08 -25.14
CA GLY A 549 43.82 -28.40 -24.93
C GLY A 549 42.64 -29.00 -25.71
N SER A 550 42.80 -30.16 -26.34
CA SER A 550 41.77 -30.78 -27.16
C SER A 550 40.71 -31.49 -26.31
N ASN A 551 41.14 -32.27 -25.32
CA ASN A 551 40.27 -32.97 -24.37
C ASN A 551 40.63 -32.63 -22.93
N TYR A 552 39.61 -32.43 -22.10
CA TYR A 552 39.75 -32.09 -20.68
C TYR A 552 39.13 -33.16 -19.80
N VAL A 553 39.86 -33.56 -18.76
CA VAL A 553 39.43 -34.57 -17.77
C VAL A 553 39.42 -33.93 -16.38
N ASN A 554 38.42 -34.26 -15.56
CA ASN A 554 38.33 -33.75 -14.18
C ASN A 554 39.57 -34.13 -13.36
N ILE A 555 40.13 -33.14 -12.69
CA ILE A 555 41.20 -33.36 -11.72
C ILE A 555 40.57 -33.77 -10.39
N SER A 556 41.14 -34.81 -9.79
CA SER A 556 40.86 -35.19 -8.41
C SER A 556 42.12 -34.93 -7.57
N ASN A 557 41.95 -34.53 -6.31
CA ASN A 557 43.08 -34.35 -5.41
C ASN A 557 43.83 -35.68 -5.22
N ASN A 558 45.15 -35.64 -5.32
CA ASN A 558 46.05 -36.79 -5.16
C ASN A 558 47.43 -36.31 -4.68
N SER A 559 48.48 -37.10 -4.86
CA SER A 559 49.84 -36.73 -4.43
C SER A 559 50.46 -35.55 -5.19
N ILE A 560 49.96 -35.24 -6.40
CA ILE A 560 50.41 -34.11 -7.22
C ILE A 560 49.43 -32.94 -7.10
N TYR A 561 48.12 -33.20 -7.16
CA TYR A 561 47.09 -32.17 -7.20
C TYR A 561 46.43 -31.94 -5.85
N SER A 562 46.28 -30.69 -5.45
CA SER A 562 45.44 -30.26 -4.33
C SER A 562 44.64 -29.00 -4.68
N GLY A 563 43.44 -28.85 -4.12
CA GLY A 563 42.54 -27.72 -4.44
C GLY A 563 41.72 -27.90 -5.73
N ALA A 564 41.52 -29.14 -6.19
CA ALA A 564 40.79 -29.41 -7.44
C ALA A 564 39.37 -28.84 -7.52
N THR A 565 38.72 -28.59 -6.36
CA THR A 565 37.38 -28.00 -6.25
C THR A 565 37.39 -26.63 -5.59
N THR A 566 38.50 -25.90 -5.67
CA THR A 566 38.63 -24.52 -5.19
C THR A 566 39.04 -23.60 -6.33
N ASN A 567 39.15 -22.29 -6.04
CA ASN A 567 39.64 -21.30 -7.01
C ASN A 567 41.16 -21.37 -7.26
N THR A 568 41.89 -22.23 -6.55
CA THR A 568 43.34 -22.41 -6.68
C THR A 568 43.70 -23.89 -6.72
N LEU A 569 44.28 -24.33 -7.83
CA LEU A 569 44.88 -25.65 -7.98
C LEU A 569 46.38 -25.57 -7.70
N THR A 570 46.84 -26.32 -6.70
CA THR A 570 48.27 -26.45 -6.39
C THR A 570 48.79 -27.78 -6.91
N LEU A 571 49.94 -27.73 -7.57
CA LEU A 571 50.68 -28.88 -8.05
C LEU A 571 51.98 -29.01 -7.25
N THR A 572 52.18 -30.16 -6.60
CA THR A 572 53.40 -30.46 -5.84
C THR A 572 54.31 -31.42 -6.59
N ALA A 573 55.62 -31.18 -6.52
CA ALA A 573 56.64 -32.02 -7.14
C ALA A 573 56.36 -32.38 -8.61
N VAL A 574 56.18 -31.35 -9.45
CA VAL A 574 55.68 -31.48 -10.83
C VAL A 574 56.62 -32.34 -11.71
N PRO A 575 56.16 -33.45 -12.31
CA PRO A 575 56.98 -34.25 -13.22
C PRO A 575 57.29 -33.55 -14.55
N ALA A 576 58.47 -33.82 -15.13
CA ALA A 576 58.84 -33.28 -16.45
C ALA A 576 57.87 -33.69 -17.58
N SER A 577 57.19 -34.83 -17.45
CA SER A 577 56.19 -35.32 -18.42
C SER A 577 54.93 -34.44 -18.48
N TYR A 578 54.70 -33.57 -17.50
CA TYR A 578 53.56 -32.65 -17.47
C TYR A 578 53.82 -31.37 -18.27
N ASN A 579 55.01 -31.24 -18.88
CA ASN A 579 55.32 -30.11 -19.75
C ASN A 579 54.32 -30.01 -20.90
N GLY A 580 53.68 -28.85 -21.04
CA GLY A 580 52.69 -28.59 -22.07
C GLY A 580 51.25 -28.95 -21.70
N TYR A 581 50.98 -29.48 -20.50
CA TYR A 581 49.62 -29.72 -20.05
C TYR A 581 48.86 -28.39 -19.86
N TYR A 582 47.55 -28.42 -20.13
CA TYR A 582 46.65 -27.30 -19.92
C TYR A 582 45.72 -27.57 -18.74
N TYR A 583 45.48 -26.53 -17.95
CA TYR A 583 44.62 -26.56 -16.77
C TYR A 583 43.46 -25.60 -16.99
N LYS A 584 42.23 -26.11 -16.94
CA LYS A 584 41.00 -25.35 -17.09
C LYS A 584 40.22 -25.37 -15.79
N LEU A 585 39.87 -24.20 -15.27
CA LEU A 585 38.92 -24.07 -14.19
C LEU A 585 37.54 -23.80 -14.77
N ILE A 586 36.56 -24.64 -14.42
CA ILE A 586 35.14 -24.36 -14.64
C ILE A 586 34.54 -24.01 -13.28
N ALA A 587 33.96 -22.82 -13.17
CA ALA A 587 33.32 -22.36 -11.94
C ALA A 587 31.89 -21.92 -12.23
N GLY A 588 30.98 -22.17 -11.31
CA GLY A 588 29.55 -22.01 -11.56
C GLY A 588 28.71 -21.75 -10.33
N ASN A 589 27.47 -21.38 -10.59
CA ASN A 589 26.36 -21.41 -9.64
C ASN A 589 25.09 -21.90 -10.37
N THR A 590 23.94 -21.81 -9.72
CA THR A 590 22.64 -22.20 -10.32
C THR A 590 22.26 -21.44 -11.59
N CYS A 591 22.92 -20.30 -11.86
CA CYS A 591 22.65 -19.41 -12.99
C CYS A 591 23.60 -19.56 -14.17
N GLY A 592 24.59 -20.46 -14.09
CA GLY A 592 25.49 -20.79 -15.19
C GLY A 592 26.92 -21.00 -14.75
N THR A 593 27.80 -21.13 -15.74
CA THR A 593 29.23 -21.42 -15.55
C THR A 593 30.09 -20.46 -16.35
N VAL A 594 31.29 -20.20 -15.84
CA VAL A 594 32.38 -19.52 -16.54
C VAL A 594 33.62 -20.40 -16.53
N GLU A 595 34.51 -20.19 -17.48
CA GLU A 595 35.75 -20.94 -17.58
C GLU A 595 36.97 -20.03 -17.78
N THR A 596 38.13 -20.52 -17.33
CA THR A 596 39.44 -19.93 -17.59
C THR A 596 40.46 -21.04 -17.76
N SER A 597 41.53 -20.82 -18.54
CA SER A 597 42.52 -21.84 -18.85
C SER A 597 43.94 -21.28 -18.84
N ALA A 598 44.89 -22.11 -18.41
CA ALA A 598 46.32 -21.78 -18.37
C ALA A 598 47.17 -23.00 -18.76
N ARG A 599 48.36 -22.75 -19.29
CA ARG A 599 49.35 -23.76 -19.68
C ARG A 599 50.43 -23.91 -18.62
N LEU A 600 50.88 -25.14 -18.41
CA LEU A 600 52.06 -25.47 -17.61
C LEU A 600 53.28 -25.70 -18.50
N ILE A 601 54.39 -25.06 -18.16
CA ILE A 601 55.70 -25.27 -18.76
C ILE A 601 56.60 -25.88 -17.68
N VAL A 602 57.13 -27.07 -17.94
CA VAL A 602 58.03 -27.76 -17.00
C VAL A 602 59.42 -27.83 -17.61
N ASN A 603 60.35 -27.10 -17.01
CA ASN A 603 61.74 -27.05 -17.44
C ASN A 603 62.52 -28.21 -16.79
N GLY A 604 63.27 -28.96 -17.60
CA GLY A 604 64.19 -29.98 -17.12
C GLY A 604 65.42 -29.37 -16.45
N SER A 605 66.03 -30.12 -15.53
CA SER A 605 67.32 -29.75 -14.96
C SER A 605 68.44 -29.80 -16.00
N THR A 606 69.39 -28.88 -15.86
CA THR A 606 70.65 -28.91 -16.61
C THR A 606 71.42 -30.15 -16.20
N LYS A 607 71.94 -30.90 -17.17
CA LYS A 607 72.78 -32.07 -16.92
C LYS A 607 73.89 -32.17 -17.96
N ILE A 608 75.14 -32.26 -17.51
CA ILE A 608 76.27 -32.60 -18.37
C ILE A 608 76.22 -34.10 -18.65
N THR A 609 76.02 -34.49 -19.91
CA THR A 609 75.91 -35.89 -20.36
C THR A 609 77.24 -36.42 -20.89
N THR A 610 78.10 -35.55 -21.41
CA THR A 610 79.46 -35.89 -21.83
C THR A 610 80.44 -34.94 -21.16
N GLN A 611 81.37 -35.51 -20.39
CA GLN A 611 82.43 -34.78 -19.72
C GLN A 611 83.47 -34.25 -20.72
N PRO A 612 84.32 -33.27 -20.34
CA PRO A 612 85.32 -32.69 -21.23
C PRO A 612 86.19 -33.74 -21.92
N ASN A 613 86.16 -33.76 -23.25
CA ASN A 613 86.97 -34.67 -24.08
C ASN A 613 87.91 -33.86 -25.00
N PRO A 614 89.22 -34.15 -25.05
CA PRO A 614 89.95 -35.15 -24.26
C PRO A 614 90.03 -34.76 -22.78
N SER A 615 89.87 -35.74 -21.88
CA SER A 615 89.98 -35.55 -20.42
C SER A 615 91.40 -35.26 -19.97
N SER A 616 92.39 -35.67 -20.76
CA SER A 616 93.80 -35.35 -20.58
C SER A 616 94.51 -35.35 -21.93
N GLU A 617 95.43 -34.42 -22.13
CA GLU A 617 96.29 -34.38 -23.32
C GLU A 617 97.71 -33.97 -22.93
N GLN A 618 98.71 -34.69 -23.45
CA GLN A 618 100.12 -34.33 -23.32
C GLN A 618 100.62 -33.75 -24.63
N LEU A 619 101.30 -32.61 -24.56
CA LEU A 619 101.75 -31.80 -25.68
C LEU A 619 103.22 -31.41 -25.49
N ASN A 620 103.93 -31.21 -26.60
CA ASN A 620 105.22 -30.51 -26.54
C ASN A 620 104.98 -29.01 -26.28
N VAL A 621 105.95 -28.32 -25.66
CA VAL A 621 105.91 -26.85 -25.59
C VAL A 621 105.71 -26.25 -27.00
N ASN A 622 104.89 -25.19 -27.08
CA ASN A 622 104.45 -24.53 -28.32
C ASN A 622 103.56 -25.39 -29.25
N GLN A 623 103.21 -26.63 -28.90
CA GLN A 623 102.24 -27.41 -29.68
C GLN A 623 100.80 -26.94 -29.37
N SER A 624 100.01 -26.74 -30.42
CA SER A 624 98.58 -26.38 -30.31
C SER A 624 97.77 -27.50 -29.63
N PRO A 625 97.03 -27.20 -28.55
CA PRO A 625 96.16 -28.18 -27.89
C PRO A 625 94.94 -28.56 -28.71
N SER A 626 94.45 -29.79 -28.53
CA SER A 626 93.12 -30.17 -29.00
C SER A 626 92.03 -29.42 -28.22
N SER A 627 90.95 -29.03 -28.91
CA SER A 627 89.77 -28.44 -28.28
C SER A 627 89.17 -29.39 -27.23
N ILE A 628 88.80 -28.87 -26.07
CA ILE A 628 88.00 -29.58 -25.07
C ILE A 628 86.52 -29.23 -25.27
N SER A 629 85.64 -30.23 -25.20
CA SER A 629 84.20 -30.03 -25.41
C SER A 629 83.36 -30.85 -24.44
N VAL A 630 82.18 -30.32 -24.09
CA VAL A 630 81.16 -31.00 -23.29
C VAL A 630 79.85 -31.10 -24.06
N VAL A 631 79.01 -32.08 -23.68
CA VAL A 631 77.61 -32.13 -24.10
C VAL A 631 76.75 -31.99 -22.85
N ALA A 632 75.79 -31.08 -22.88
CA ALA A 632 74.85 -30.87 -21.79
C ALA A 632 73.42 -30.69 -22.32
N THR A 633 72.45 -31.23 -21.60
CA THR A 633 71.02 -31.02 -21.84
C THR A 633 70.52 -29.88 -20.96
N GLY A 634 69.63 -29.02 -21.47
CA GLY A 634 69.03 -27.92 -20.70
C GLY A 634 69.95 -26.70 -20.47
N ALA A 635 71.11 -26.66 -21.13
CA ALA A 635 72.05 -25.54 -21.01
C ALA A 635 71.51 -24.25 -21.65
N THR A 636 71.58 -23.15 -20.92
CA THR A 636 71.34 -21.79 -21.43
C THR A 636 72.63 -21.03 -21.70
N SER A 637 73.73 -21.38 -21.02
CA SER A 637 75.04 -20.80 -21.26
C SER A 637 76.17 -21.69 -20.75
N TYR A 638 77.39 -21.43 -21.22
CA TYR A 638 78.63 -22.07 -20.78
C TYR A 638 79.61 -21.00 -20.31
N GLN A 639 80.48 -21.33 -19.37
CA GLN A 639 81.64 -20.52 -19.02
C GLN A 639 82.80 -21.43 -18.64
N TRP A 640 83.90 -21.37 -19.39
CA TRP A 640 85.12 -22.12 -19.10
C TRP A 640 86.00 -21.41 -18.08
N TYR A 641 86.67 -22.21 -17.25
CA TYR A 641 87.59 -21.77 -16.20
C TYR A 641 88.92 -22.49 -16.36
N LYS A 642 90.01 -21.77 -16.06
CA LYS A 642 91.37 -22.32 -15.97
C LYS A 642 91.80 -22.38 -14.51
N ASN A 643 92.48 -23.45 -14.13
CA ASN A 643 93.09 -23.64 -12.83
C ASN A 643 94.52 -24.18 -12.97
N ASN A 644 95.34 -23.93 -11.97
CA ASN A 644 96.72 -24.42 -11.87
C ASN A 644 96.80 -25.67 -10.98
N VAL A 645 95.69 -26.05 -10.34
CA VAL A 645 95.53 -27.29 -9.58
C VAL A 645 94.35 -28.09 -10.13
N ASN A 646 94.36 -29.41 -9.93
CA ASN A 646 93.29 -30.31 -10.37
C ASN A 646 92.03 -30.13 -9.51
N SER A 647 91.31 -29.03 -9.69
CA SER A 647 90.14 -28.66 -8.90
C SER A 647 89.16 -27.80 -9.69
N THR A 648 87.87 -27.95 -9.39
CA THR A 648 86.78 -27.09 -9.87
C THR A 648 86.55 -25.86 -8.98
N VAL A 649 87.35 -25.67 -7.92
CA VAL A 649 87.28 -24.52 -7.00
C VAL A 649 88.51 -23.63 -7.18
N GLY A 650 88.31 -22.31 -7.19
CA GLY A 650 89.39 -21.31 -7.29
C GLY A 650 89.93 -21.07 -8.70
N GLY A 651 89.29 -21.64 -9.74
CA GLY A 651 89.64 -21.37 -11.13
C GLY A 651 89.29 -19.95 -11.57
N VAL A 652 90.06 -19.41 -12.52
CA VAL A 652 89.83 -18.10 -13.14
C VAL A 652 88.98 -18.26 -14.40
N ALA A 653 87.90 -17.49 -14.51
CA ALA A 653 87.05 -17.50 -15.70
C ALA A 653 87.81 -17.03 -16.94
N ILE A 654 87.69 -17.77 -18.04
CA ILE A 654 88.32 -17.44 -19.30
C ILE A 654 87.39 -16.52 -20.08
N ALA A 655 87.79 -15.26 -20.26
CA ALA A 655 86.98 -14.26 -20.94
C ALA A 655 86.61 -14.71 -22.37
N GLY A 656 85.33 -14.64 -22.71
CA GLY A 656 84.79 -15.00 -24.03
C GLY A 656 84.61 -16.50 -24.29
N ALA A 657 85.04 -17.37 -23.38
CA ALA A 657 84.89 -18.82 -23.53
C ALA A 657 83.49 -19.29 -23.10
N THR A 658 82.47 -18.98 -23.93
CA THR A 658 81.05 -19.21 -23.62
C THR A 658 80.36 -20.28 -24.49
N SER A 659 81.14 -21.03 -25.26
CA SER A 659 80.67 -22.13 -26.10
C SER A 659 80.77 -23.48 -25.39
N SER A 660 80.05 -24.50 -25.89
CA SER A 660 80.14 -25.89 -25.40
C SER A 660 81.51 -26.55 -25.64
N SER A 661 82.38 -25.89 -26.42
CA SER A 661 83.78 -26.24 -26.60
C SER A 661 84.69 -25.03 -26.39
N TYR A 662 85.92 -25.29 -25.96
CA TYR A 662 86.97 -24.30 -25.83
C TYR A 662 88.30 -24.89 -26.28
N THR A 663 89.11 -24.10 -26.99
CA THR A 663 90.47 -24.48 -27.37
C THR A 663 91.46 -23.71 -26.50
N PRO A 664 92.18 -24.39 -25.58
CA PRO A 664 93.19 -23.76 -24.76
C PRO A 664 94.30 -23.11 -25.59
N VAL A 665 94.85 -22.01 -25.09
CA VAL A 665 96.03 -21.35 -25.68
C VAL A 665 97.29 -22.19 -25.45
N THR A 666 98.22 -22.16 -26.41
CA THR A 666 99.52 -22.83 -26.32
C THR A 666 100.36 -22.32 -25.16
N SER A 667 101.09 -23.20 -24.48
CA SER A 667 102.12 -22.82 -23.49
C SER A 667 103.52 -22.86 -24.08
N SER A 668 104.34 -21.84 -23.76
CA SER A 668 105.76 -21.76 -24.12
C SER A 668 106.70 -22.33 -23.05
N VAL A 669 106.17 -22.76 -21.90
CA VAL A 669 106.92 -23.37 -20.80
C VAL A 669 106.28 -24.69 -20.36
N PRO A 670 107.05 -25.64 -19.79
CA PRO A 670 106.49 -26.83 -19.19
C PRO A 670 105.52 -26.49 -18.05
N THR A 671 104.29 -26.96 -18.16
CA THR A 671 103.23 -26.70 -17.17
C THR A 671 102.13 -27.74 -17.29
N THR A 672 101.28 -27.87 -16.25
CA THR A 672 100.00 -28.56 -16.37
C THR A 672 98.89 -27.58 -16.02
N ASP A 673 98.06 -27.29 -17.01
CA ASP A 673 96.87 -26.45 -16.85
C ASP A 673 95.61 -27.34 -16.76
N TYR A 674 94.70 -26.96 -15.88
CA TYR A 674 93.45 -27.67 -15.64
C TYR A 674 92.27 -26.81 -16.08
N TYR A 675 91.29 -27.41 -16.74
CA TYR A 675 90.13 -26.73 -17.30
C TYR A 675 88.85 -27.42 -16.87
N TYR A 676 87.83 -26.63 -16.53
CA TYR A 676 86.47 -27.11 -16.31
C TYR A 676 85.48 -26.08 -16.83
N VAL A 677 84.24 -26.49 -17.05
CA VAL A 677 83.16 -25.60 -17.50
C VAL A 677 82.02 -25.64 -16.50
N VAL A 678 81.50 -24.46 -16.17
CA VAL A 678 80.22 -24.32 -15.50
C VAL A 678 79.17 -24.14 -16.58
N VAL A 679 78.20 -25.04 -16.60
CA VAL A 679 77.06 -25.03 -17.52
C VAL A 679 75.85 -24.53 -16.75
N SER A 680 75.37 -23.35 -17.12
CA SER A 680 74.17 -22.78 -16.50
C SER A 680 72.93 -23.19 -17.27
N GLY A 681 71.83 -23.43 -16.56
CA GLY A 681 70.52 -23.56 -17.19
C GLY A 681 69.39 -23.03 -16.31
N LEU A 682 68.16 -23.14 -16.81
CA LEU A 682 67.00 -22.48 -16.20
C LEU A 682 66.72 -22.90 -14.75
N CYS A 683 67.07 -24.13 -14.38
CA CYS A 683 66.72 -24.73 -13.10
C CYS A 683 67.89 -24.96 -12.16
N ASN A 684 69.09 -25.16 -12.70
CA ASN A 684 70.31 -25.41 -11.96
C ASN A 684 71.52 -25.16 -12.86
N ASN A 685 72.68 -25.04 -12.24
CA ASN A 685 73.96 -25.04 -12.91
C ASN A 685 74.69 -26.35 -12.59
N GLU A 686 75.41 -26.89 -13.56
CA GLU A 686 76.25 -28.08 -13.41
C GLU A 686 77.71 -27.72 -13.65
N THR A 687 78.63 -28.33 -12.93
CA THR A 687 80.07 -28.14 -13.14
C THR A 687 80.66 -29.42 -13.69
N SER A 688 81.44 -29.32 -14.76
CA SER A 688 82.08 -30.49 -15.36
C SER A 688 83.18 -31.08 -14.46
N MET A 689 83.60 -32.30 -14.77
CA MET A 689 84.91 -32.80 -14.34
C MET A 689 86.04 -31.94 -14.93
N VAL A 690 87.23 -32.07 -14.36
CA VAL A 690 88.42 -31.34 -14.79
C VAL A 690 89.10 -32.08 -15.95
N ALA A 691 89.47 -31.35 -17.01
CA ALA A 691 90.38 -31.81 -18.06
C ALA A 691 91.77 -31.19 -17.88
N SER A 692 92.83 -31.94 -18.18
CA SER A 692 94.21 -31.44 -18.07
C SER A 692 94.91 -31.29 -19.42
N LYS A 693 95.72 -30.24 -19.57
CA LYS A 693 96.68 -30.05 -20.66
C LYS A 693 98.08 -29.98 -20.06
N THR A 694 98.91 -30.98 -20.34
CA THR A 694 100.28 -31.06 -19.83
C THR A 694 101.27 -30.78 -20.95
N TYR A 695 102.04 -29.70 -20.81
CA TYR A 695 103.11 -29.31 -21.72
C TYR A 695 104.46 -29.79 -21.18
N VAL A 696 105.20 -30.52 -22.00
CA VAL A 696 106.55 -31.01 -21.68
C VAL A 696 107.56 -30.49 -22.70
N ASP A 697 108.80 -30.23 -22.27
CA ASP A 697 109.90 -29.92 -23.19
C ASP A 697 110.31 -31.19 -23.97
N GLY A 698 109.75 -31.32 -25.17
CA GLY A 698 110.27 -32.09 -26.31
C GLY A 698 110.76 -33.53 -26.09
N VAL A 699 109.98 -34.49 -26.58
CA VAL A 699 110.47 -35.82 -26.95
C VAL A 699 111.44 -35.71 -28.15
N CYS A 700 112.60 -36.38 -28.04
CA CYS A 700 113.72 -36.36 -28.98
C CYS A 700 113.38 -36.95 -30.37
N VAL A 701 113.11 -36.11 -31.36
CA VAL A 701 113.31 -36.43 -32.79
C VAL A 701 113.64 -35.14 -33.54
N LYS A 702 114.80 -35.09 -34.18
CA LYS A 702 115.16 -33.99 -35.10
C LYS A 702 114.69 -34.36 -36.52
N PRO A 703 113.96 -33.50 -37.24
CA PRO A 703 113.71 -33.67 -38.67
C PRO A 703 115.01 -33.55 -39.47
N GLY A 704 115.09 -34.23 -40.62
CA GLY A 704 116.28 -34.25 -41.49
C GLY A 704 116.70 -32.86 -41.98
N ASN A 705 118.02 -32.63 -42.01
CA ASN A 705 118.63 -31.39 -42.48
C ASN A 705 118.86 -31.46 -44.01
N ASN A 706 118.35 -30.49 -44.78
CA ASN A 706 118.36 -30.49 -46.26
C ASN A 706 119.12 -29.28 -46.86
N ILE A 707 120.39 -29.05 -46.54
CA ILE A 707 121.23 -28.04 -47.22
C ILE A 707 122.65 -28.59 -47.47
N ASP A 708 123.16 -28.36 -48.68
CA ASP A 708 124.34 -28.97 -49.32
C ASP A 708 125.72 -28.62 -48.70
N SER A 709 126.56 -29.68 -48.55
CA SER A 709 128.02 -29.86 -48.85
C SER A 709 129.04 -28.71 -48.63
N PRO A 710 130.31 -28.93 -48.18
CA PRO A 710 131.12 -30.14 -48.41
C PRO A 710 131.95 -30.63 -47.22
N LEU A 711 132.09 -31.97 -47.13
CA LEU A 711 133.15 -32.78 -46.52
C LEU A 711 132.53 -34.15 -46.18
N ALA A 712 133.20 -35.23 -46.55
CA ALA A 712 132.76 -36.64 -46.47
C ALA A 712 131.71 -36.92 -45.38
N SER A 713 130.44 -37.10 -45.79
CA SER A 713 129.34 -37.51 -44.92
C SER A 713 129.19 -39.03 -44.96
N SER A 714 129.32 -39.69 -43.81
CA SER A 714 129.22 -41.15 -43.64
C SER A 714 127.78 -41.68 -43.67
N LEU A 715 126.88 -41.03 -44.41
CA LEU A 715 125.48 -41.42 -44.51
C LEU A 715 125.00 -41.24 -45.95
N GLY A 716 124.78 -42.35 -46.65
CA GLY A 716 124.12 -42.38 -47.95
C GLY A 716 123.16 -43.56 -47.97
N ILE A 717 121.90 -43.32 -48.33
CA ILE A 717 120.94 -44.38 -48.65
C ILE A 717 121.35 -44.91 -50.03
N LEU A 718 121.81 -46.16 -50.11
CA LEU A 718 122.12 -46.81 -51.38
C LEU A 718 121.11 -47.92 -51.67
N THR A 719 120.41 -47.75 -52.79
CA THR A 719 119.63 -48.80 -53.44
C THR A 719 120.57 -49.67 -54.28
N LYS A 720 120.54 -50.97 -53.98
CA LYS A 720 121.17 -52.12 -54.64
C LYS A 720 121.89 -51.88 -55.99
N SER A 721 123.23 -51.93 -55.97
CA SER A 721 124.05 -52.61 -57.00
C SER A 721 125.44 -52.95 -56.43
N ASN A 722 125.94 -54.14 -56.76
CA ASN A 722 127.07 -54.83 -56.11
C ASN A 722 128.37 -54.01 -56.03
N ILE A 723 128.91 -53.87 -54.82
CA ILE A 723 130.34 -53.61 -54.61
C ILE A 723 130.87 -54.70 -53.69
N SER A 724 131.79 -55.53 -54.21
CA SER A 724 132.57 -56.48 -53.42
C SER A 724 133.71 -55.72 -52.75
N VAL A 725 133.69 -55.62 -51.42
CA VAL A 725 134.84 -55.17 -50.63
C VAL A 725 135.41 -56.39 -49.91
N GLU A 726 136.69 -56.65 -50.12
CA GLU A 726 137.46 -57.66 -49.39
C GLU A 726 137.42 -57.32 -47.88
N ASP A 727 137.18 -58.32 -47.05
CA ASP A 727 137.05 -58.23 -45.57
C ASP A 727 135.83 -57.48 -45.00
N TRP A 728 134.70 -57.50 -45.71
CA TRP A 728 133.40 -57.25 -45.09
C TRP A 728 132.87 -58.51 -44.37
N PRO A 729 132.53 -58.46 -43.06
CA PRO A 729 132.30 -57.30 -42.19
C PRO A 729 133.32 -57.17 -41.04
N ALA A 730 134.60 -57.44 -41.25
CA ALA A 730 135.58 -57.58 -40.17
C ALA A 730 135.93 -56.26 -39.43
N VAL A 731 135.57 -55.09 -39.98
CA VAL A 731 135.95 -53.78 -39.40
C VAL A 731 134.78 -52.79 -39.38
N VAL A 732 133.88 -52.91 -38.40
CA VAL A 732 132.94 -51.81 -38.05
C VAL A 732 132.76 -51.67 -36.53
N PRO A 733 133.29 -50.60 -35.92
CA PRO A 733 132.91 -50.16 -34.58
C PRO A 733 131.71 -49.20 -34.65
N ASN A 734 130.59 -49.64 -34.05
CA ASN A 734 129.28 -48.97 -33.84
C ASN A 734 128.14 -49.63 -34.64
N GLY A 735 127.58 -50.70 -34.07
CA GLY A 735 126.43 -51.42 -34.64
C GLY A 735 125.10 -50.71 -34.37
N TYR A 736 124.31 -50.54 -35.43
CA TYR A 736 122.85 -50.40 -35.33
C TYR A 736 122.21 -51.64 -35.96
N ILE A 737 121.11 -52.10 -35.37
CA ILE A 737 120.25 -53.13 -35.93
C ILE A 737 119.12 -52.41 -36.65
N VAL A 738 119.07 -52.51 -37.97
CA VAL A 738 117.93 -52.04 -38.77
C VAL A 738 117.05 -53.25 -39.05
N LEU A 739 115.78 -53.16 -38.64
CA LEU A 739 114.76 -54.16 -38.94
C LEU A 739 113.82 -53.56 -39.98
N ASP A 740 113.89 -54.07 -41.20
CA ASP A 740 112.90 -53.78 -42.23
C ASP A 740 112.00 -55.00 -42.39
N SER A 741 110.79 -54.92 -41.84
CA SER A 741 109.77 -55.96 -41.99
C SER A 741 108.38 -55.38 -41.73
N ALA A 742 107.45 -55.63 -42.65
CA ALA A 742 106.07 -55.18 -42.54
C ALA A 742 105.20 -56.04 -41.60
N ASN A 743 105.68 -57.23 -41.20
CA ASN A 743 104.86 -58.24 -40.50
C ASN A 743 105.65 -59.24 -39.62
N LYS A 744 106.94 -58.99 -39.35
CA LYS A 744 107.78 -59.79 -38.44
C LYS A 744 108.56 -58.87 -37.50
N GLY A 745 108.70 -59.25 -36.23
CA GLY A 745 109.54 -58.55 -35.25
C GLY A 745 110.89 -59.24 -35.02
N LEU A 746 111.88 -58.50 -34.52
CA LEU A 746 113.08 -59.08 -33.94
C LEU A 746 112.74 -59.70 -32.59
N VAL A 747 112.87 -61.02 -32.50
CA VAL A 747 112.76 -61.73 -31.23
C VAL A 747 114.16 -61.87 -30.66
N ILE A 748 114.39 -61.28 -29.49
CA ILE A 748 115.63 -61.48 -28.73
C ILE A 748 115.40 -62.66 -27.79
N THR A 749 116.31 -63.63 -27.80
CA THR A 749 116.25 -64.79 -26.91
C THR A 749 116.19 -64.34 -25.45
N GLN A 750 115.17 -64.82 -24.72
CA GLN A 750 114.97 -64.51 -23.31
C GLN A 750 115.59 -65.61 -22.45
N MET A 751 116.44 -65.26 -21.49
CA MET A 751 117.14 -66.21 -20.62
C MET A 751 117.27 -65.60 -19.21
N THR A 752 117.36 -66.43 -18.18
CA THR A 752 117.70 -65.95 -16.81
C THR A 752 119.17 -65.55 -16.75
N THR A 753 119.56 -64.72 -15.77
CA THR A 753 120.96 -64.33 -15.57
C THR A 753 121.85 -65.57 -15.42
N SER A 754 121.37 -66.61 -14.71
CA SER A 754 122.11 -67.87 -14.52
C SER A 754 122.34 -68.62 -15.84
N GLN A 755 121.35 -68.64 -16.74
CA GLN A 755 121.50 -69.25 -18.07
C GLN A 755 122.45 -68.45 -18.96
N ILE A 756 122.43 -67.12 -18.87
CA ILE A 756 123.32 -66.24 -19.65
C ILE A 756 124.79 -66.46 -19.26
N LEU A 757 125.09 -66.68 -17.98
CA LEU A 757 126.44 -66.92 -17.47
C LEU A 757 127.02 -68.30 -17.88
N GLN A 758 126.19 -69.22 -18.36
CA GLN A 758 126.63 -70.54 -18.87
C GLN A 758 126.90 -70.55 -20.38
N LEU A 759 126.61 -69.45 -21.09
CA LEU A 759 126.92 -69.33 -22.51
C LEU A 759 128.43 -69.21 -22.73
N VAL A 760 128.88 -69.57 -23.94
CA VAL A 760 130.17 -69.11 -24.49
C VAL A 760 129.87 -67.90 -25.37
N PRO A 761 129.86 -66.67 -24.84
CA PRO A 761 129.35 -65.52 -25.55
C PRO A 761 130.34 -65.00 -26.61
N VAL A 762 129.81 -64.50 -27.72
CA VAL A 762 130.58 -63.79 -28.76
C VAL A 762 130.23 -62.31 -28.75
N LYS A 763 131.21 -61.44 -29.03
CA LYS A 763 131.03 -59.98 -29.05
C LYS A 763 129.91 -59.59 -30.02
N GLY A 764 128.98 -58.77 -29.56
CA GLY A 764 127.79 -58.37 -30.33
C GLY A 764 126.54 -59.20 -30.04
N MET A 765 126.64 -60.29 -29.28
CA MET A 765 125.48 -61.12 -28.92
C MET A 765 124.48 -60.34 -28.04
N LEU A 766 123.19 -60.50 -28.33
CA LEU A 766 122.08 -59.85 -27.62
C LEU A 766 121.15 -60.89 -26.99
N VAL A 767 120.82 -60.67 -25.72
CA VAL A 767 119.85 -61.48 -24.96
C VAL A 767 118.96 -60.55 -24.14
N TYR A 768 117.73 -60.98 -23.86
CA TYR A 768 116.89 -60.33 -22.86
C TYR A 768 117.03 -61.10 -21.54
N ASP A 769 117.57 -60.44 -20.53
CA ASP A 769 117.77 -61.03 -19.22
C ASP A 769 116.49 -60.91 -18.40
N LEU A 770 115.86 -62.05 -18.11
CA LEU A 770 114.59 -62.12 -17.40
C LEU A 770 114.70 -61.64 -15.95
N ASP A 771 115.84 -61.86 -15.30
CA ASP A 771 116.03 -61.49 -13.89
C ASP A 771 116.38 -59.99 -13.77
N ALA A 772 117.23 -59.48 -14.68
CA ALA A 772 117.61 -58.07 -14.72
C ALA A 772 116.61 -57.17 -15.47
N LYS A 773 115.60 -57.75 -16.13
CA LYS A 773 114.55 -57.08 -16.93
C LYS A 773 115.09 -56.10 -17.97
N CYS A 774 116.19 -56.45 -18.63
CA CYS A 774 116.87 -55.58 -19.58
C CYS A 774 117.39 -56.36 -20.79
N VAL A 775 117.53 -55.71 -21.94
CA VAL A 775 118.33 -56.25 -23.05
C VAL A 775 119.80 -56.09 -22.69
N LYS A 776 120.56 -57.19 -22.68
CA LYS A 776 122.01 -57.19 -22.50
C LYS A 776 122.73 -57.41 -23.83
N LEU A 777 123.81 -56.66 -24.02
CA LEU A 777 124.75 -56.83 -25.15
C LEU A 777 126.08 -57.33 -24.59
N TYR A 778 126.61 -58.43 -25.13
CA TYR A 778 127.95 -58.89 -24.78
C TYR A 778 129.00 -58.10 -25.55
N ARG A 779 129.91 -57.45 -24.82
CA ARG A 779 130.89 -56.52 -25.39
C ARG A 779 132.33 -57.04 -25.42
N GLY A 780 132.56 -58.26 -24.91
CA GLY A 780 133.89 -58.86 -24.76
C GLY A 780 134.49 -58.62 -23.36
N GLU A 781 135.43 -59.48 -22.97
CA GLU A 781 136.16 -59.43 -21.69
C GLU A 781 137.68 -59.46 -21.92
N GLY A 782 138.46 -59.01 -20.93
CA GLY A 782 139.93 -58.96 -21.02
C GLY A 782 140.44 -58.10 -22.18
N ALA A 783 141.42 -58.61 -22.94
CA ALA A 783 142.00 -57.93 -24.10
C ALA A 783 141.00 -57.67 -25.25
N ASN A 784 139.80 -58.26 -25.19
CA ASN A 784 138.74 -58.13 -26.21
C ASN A 784 137.62 -57.14 -25.82
N ALA A 785 137.70 -56.53 -24.63
CA ALA A 785 136.74 -55.53 -24.15
C ALA A 785 136.78 -54.23 -25.00
N PRO A 786 135.73 -53.38 -24.98
CA PRO A 786 135.73 -52.11 -25.71
C PRO A 786 136.85 -51.18 -25.23
N SER A 787 137.66 -50.67 -26.15
CA SER A 787 138.75 -49.74 -25.86
C SER A 787 138.28 -48.37 -25.34
N VAL A 788 137.03 -48.00 -25.64
CA VAL A 788 136.47 -46.67 -25.34
C VAL A 788 135.85 -46.59 -23.94
N ASP A 789 135.45 -47.72 -23.35
CA ASP A 789 134.88 -47.76 -21.99
C ASP A 789 135.06 -49.17 -21.37
N PRO A 790 136.15 -49.39 -20.59
CA PRO A 790 136.44 -50.66 -19.96
C PRO A 790 135.38 -51.11 -18.93
N SER A 791 134.60 -50.16 -18.40
CA SER A 791 133.52 -50.44 -17.44
C SER A 791 132.32 -51.16 -18.07
N ARG A 792 132.29 -51.23 -19.41
CA ARG A 792 131.24 -51.88 -20.19
C ARG A 792 131.73 -53.18 -20.85
N SER A 793 132.54 -53.95 -20.11
CA SER A 793 132.99 -55.30 -20.48
C SER A 793 131.98 -56.37 -20.04
N GLY A 794 132.00 -57.51 -20.72
CA GLY A 794 131.08 -58.62 -20.47
C GLY A 794 129.63 -58.33 -20.89
N TRP A 795 128.67 -58.97 -20.21
CA TRP A 795 127.23 -58.78 -20.42
C TRP A 795 126.71 -57.53 -19.70
N VAL A 796 126.35 -56.49 -20.46
CA VAL A 796 125.90 -55.22 -19.87
C VAL A 796 124.50 -54.86 -20.36
N CYS A 797 123.61 -54.47 -19.44
CA CYS A 797 122.30 -53.91 -19.82
C CYS A 797 122.53 -52.69 -20.72
N ILE A 798 121.84 -52.67 -21.86
CA ILE A 798 121.81 -51.49 -22.71
C ILE A 798 121.05 -50.40 -21.95
N LYS A 799 121.77 -49.38 -21.50
CA LYS A 799 121.21 -48.17 -20.91
C LYS A 799 121.08 -47.10 -21.99
N LYS A 800 120.02 -46.28 -21.91
CA LYS A 800 119.85 -45.09 -22.76
C LYS A 800 121.00 -44.11 -22.46
N GLY A 801 121.87 -43.85 -23.43
CA GLY A 801 122.90 -42.82 -23.33
C GLY A 801 122.36 -41.48 -23.83
N CYS A 802 122.46 -40.43 -23.02
CA CYS A 802 122.31 -39.05 -23.48
C CYS A 802 123.72 -38.49 -23.66
N ASN A 803 124.08 -38.10 -24.88
CA ASN A 803 125.27 -37.27 -25.07
C ASN A 803 124.84 -35.82 -24.77
N ASN A 804 125.56 -35.19 -23.84
CA ASN A 804 125.34 -33.81 -23.37
C ASN A 804 125.31 -32.79 -24.51
#